data_AF-A0AAW6Z9Y6-F1
#
_entry.id   AF-A0AAW6Z9Y6-F1
#
_cell.length_a   1.000
_cell.length_b   1.000
_cell.length_c   1.000
_cell.angle_alpha   90.00
_cell.angle_beta   90.00
_cell.angle_gamma   90.00
#
_symmetry.space_group_name_H-M   'P 1'
#
loop_
_entity.id
_entity.type
_entity.pdbx_description
1 polymer ?
#
loop_
_entity_poly.entity_id
_entity_poly.type
_entity_poly.pdbx_seq_one_letter_code
_entity_poly.pdbx_strand_id
1 'polypeptide(L)'
;MNRFINKTYHNSNLEDFFQVIGNTLPIRRAFRNWLSQQLLENDTKGIKKFIQNVFTNPSLEPFWKDELLVSVLLSDYSEEFFHFFEDDLLADDYLILKRILFLLQVACNDVGELHCNAKPKGEGWNVTIGFIYKHKDRFFKFFYKLVLPILYDWSQANNQGTTTRLSGLLALELLKRAELEKKFYLHNNIKEKVYEIIFLSCYEIQTELKAIFDMVIRNHLVEHNHPYNQFCSMILEKSYKSGRLIQLLPKVIISLCELFWFEKNYKKSPYGGCSFGVENYYGLHDFHSNYFPASAHQTPAWWLLNSKEFLATIDFIISFTNEAVTNYAHSNSNLDNVIETKITINGNNFSQFHSSALWMMYRGTGNPVTPYLLQSMHMALEKFLLGLAANFDKKIVENLLLRILYESKSSSLTSVVCSIVLAYPHKFENIALILFSSRDFFHADLSRWVAENRAKSLYSIGSGLNQIKNLLYNDERLKTCEDEYRKSNLENLCLRYQFEGIKDYSNEENTKFIQTIFDILDKHNSSFIDSEEDISKSILFARMDRRKLKPEFVRDKNEIHFSTKLTEEQKLLSEASQLINNDVYKYVGINLWSNLFRSDDYEGNKIYDENPLLALKEVKELIQDLKDNSSYEFALFNKTIPYKICAKLIFKHSDKLSEDDRKFCKDGIVKSIQRLTLDNYDYQISDGIEECTHALPKLIELFPEETDEFIGLFILVLFNQRSLGQYKRICDYAIESIHDLWKTSPYTANQILKAYIKYKPLLNQAILELRNSPNYNNFRDEKISVRYERFQELFDKISENKESEIILDTSQLETFGIKDLEIVLQLLPNDTDDDVHIAILNKITPKIADILLKDKDRNHSDQRLYWTRLKVFERISNILLSMENDRRIDELLQPFLIHLKLNEYTSDFIEIIILSEDKIQSNNNFWFIWKLLYRKIIEIFSSYNLNNRSEDSIIINYLLAWKWWGKKQTSWQSLNQENLWLYEDISNDLPNHPAVFYSITRVLYSVGSHFHEDGIDWLFNIVSVNPKLELRGLEFDTLFYLEKVLRQYIFINREKIKKDFKLKNKIIEILNFMVERASVHGYLLRENIL
;
A
#
# COMPACT_ATOMS: atom_id res chain seq x y z
N MET A 1 24.63 2.89 51.13
CA MET A 1 23.74 1.72 51.07
C MET A 1 24.51 0.41 50.92
N ASN A 2 25.33 0.19 49.88
CA ASN A 2 26.09 -1.07 49.71
C ASN A 2 27.00 -1.43 50.90
N ARG A 3 27.72 -0.45 51.48
CA ARG A 3 28.52 -0.67 52.71
C ARG A 3 27.68 -1.09 53.92
N PHE A 4 26.43 -0.63 54.00
CA PHE A 4 25.51 -1.01 55.06
C PHE A 4 25.07 -2.46 54.87
N ILE A 5 24.66 -2.85 53.66
CA ILE A 5 24.28 -4.24 53.32
C ILE A 5 25.44 -5.20 53.56
N ASN A 6 26.66 -4.86 53.12
CA ASN A 6 27.83 -5.69 53.35
C ASN A 6 28.13 -5.89 54.84
N LYS A 7 28.01 -4.82 55.64
CA LYS A 7 28.18 -4.90 57.09
C LYS A 7 27.09 -5.76 57.74
N THR A 8 25.84 -5.66 57.30
CA THR A 8 24.74 -6.49 57.83
C THR A 8 24.92 -7.95 57.47
N TYR A 9 25.36 -8.27 56.24
CA TYR A 9 25.63 -9.65 55.80
C TYR A 9 26.62 -10.38 56.72
N HIS A 10 27.68 -9.71 57.17
CA HIS A 10 28.67 -10.31 58.06
C HIS A 10 28.23 -10.40 59.54
N ASN A 11 27.19 -9.67 59.95
CA ASN A 11 26.81 -9.51 61.36
C ASN A 11 25.43 -10.12 61.71
N SER A 12 24.71 -10.67 60.73
CA SER A 12 23.33 -11.16 60.90
C SER A 12 23.16 -12.56 60.30
N ASN A 13 22.26 -13.37 60.89
CA ASN A 13 21.78 -14.58 60.23
C ASN A 13 20.82 -14.20 59.08
N LEU A 14 20.37 -15.18 58.29
CA LEU A 14 19.61 -14.92 57.06
C LEU A 14 18.22 -14.29 57.31
N GLU A 15 17.54 -14.64 58.40
CA GLU A 15 16.22 -14.09 58.75
C GLU A 15 16.34 -12.65 59.26
N ASP A 16 17.32 -12.39 60.13
CA ASP A 16 17.60 -11.06 60.66
C ASP A 16 18.13 -10.12 59.57
N PHE A 17 18.86 -10.64 58.57
CA PHE A 17 19.43 -9.85 57.49
C PHE A 17 18.36 -9.05 56.72
N PHE A 18 17.29 -9.71 56.25
CA PHE A 18 16.26 -9.04 55.46
C PHE A 18 15.39 -8.10 56.30
N GLN A 19 15.16 -8.42 57.57
CA GLN A 19 14.47 -7.52 58.49
C GLN A 19 15.28 -6.24 58.77
N VAL A 20 16.60 -6.38 58.99
CA VAL A 20 17.48 -5.25 59.31
C VAL A 20 17.71 -4.34 58.12
N ILE A 21 17.82 -4.88 56.90
CA ILE A 21 18.02 -4.02 55.72
C ILE A 21 16.74 -3.30 55.32
N GLY A 22 15.55 -3.88 55.55
CA GLY A 22 14.24 -3.33 55.17
C GLY A 22 13.86 -3.57 53.69
N ASN A 23 12.60 -3.29 53.33
CA ASN A 23 12.02 -3.67 52.02
C ASN A 23 11.77 -2.51 51.04
N THR A 24 12.27 -1.31 51.29
CA THR A 24 12.06 -0.18 50.35
C THR A 24 12.77 -0.43 49.00
N LEU A 25 12.22 0.11 47.91
CA LEU A 25 12.79 -0.07 46.57
C LEU A 25 14.27 0.36 46.44
N PRO A 26 14.74 1.48 47.05
CA PRO A 26 16.17 1.81 47.08
C PRO A 26 17.04 0.75 47.77
N ILE A 27 16.53 0.09 48.83
CA ILE A 27 17.25 -0.99 49.52
C ILE A 27 17.35 -2.21 48.61
N ARG A 28 16.27 -2.58 47.93
CA ARG A 28 16.25 -3.69 46.98
C ARG A 28 17.27 -3.52 45.87
N ARG A 29 17.33 -2.33 45.26
CA ARG A 29 18.35 -1.97 44.26
C ARG A 29 19.76 -2.08 44.82
N ALA A 30 19.99 -1.59 46.04
CA ALA A 30 21.29 -1.67 46.69
C ALA A 30 21.69 -3.13 46.99
N PHE A 31 20.75 -3.99 47.38
CA PHE A 31 20.97 -5.42 47.60
C PHE A 31 21.39 -6.11 46.30
N ARG A 32 20.67 -5.88 45.21
CA ARG A 32 21.03 -6.42 43.89
C ARG A 32 22.44 -5.99 43.48
N ASN A 33 22.74 -4.70 43.54
CA ASN A 33 24.05 -4.19 43.16
C ASN A 33 25.17 -4.76 44.03
N TRP A 34 24.93 -4.93 45.34
CA TRP A 34 25.87 -5.57 46.24
C TRP A 34 26.08 -7.05 45.87
N LEU A 35 25.01 -7.81 45.65
CA LEU A 35 25.11 -9.23 45.29
C LEU A 35 25.79 -9.43 43.94
N SER A 36 25.47 -8.61 42.93
CA SER A 36 26.19 -8.61 41.64
C SER A 36 27.69 -8.33 41.83
N GLN A 37 28.06 -7.39 42.71
CA GLN A 37 29.47 -7.12 43.01
C GLN A 37 30.15 -8.31 43.69
N GLN A 38 29.47 -8.96 44.64
CA GLN A 38 30.02 -10.15 45.32
C GLN A 38 30.20 -11.34 44.36
N LEU A 39 29.30 -11.52 43.40
CA LEU A 39 29.42 -12.55 42.37
C LEU A 39 30.57 -12.27 41.39
N LEU A 40 30.96 -11.01 41.19
CA LEU A 40 32.11 -10.62 40.36
C LEU A 40 33.46 -10.79 41.08
N GLU A 41 33.49 -10.63 42.41
CA GLU A 41 34.71 -10.65 43.23
C GLU A 41 35.26 -12.07 43.52
N ASN A 42 34.64 -13.14 42.99
CA ASN A 42 35.09 -14.55 43.00
C ASN A 42 35.30 -15.24 44.38
N ASP A 43 34.94 -14.62 45.52
CA ASP A 43 34.96 -15.29 46.83
C ASP A 43 33.68 -16.14 47.06
N THR A 44 33.73 -17.36 46.53
CA THR A 44 32.53 -18.04 46.02
C THR A 44 31.76 -18.92 47.01
N LYS A 45 32.34 -19.46 48.09
CA LYS A 45 31.59 -20.46 48.90
C LYS A 45 30.49 -19.86 49.78
N GLY A 46 30.78 -18.74 50.45
CA GLY A 46 29.83 -18.09 51.36
C GLY A 46 28.62 -17.49 50.64
N ILE A 47 28.88 -16.81 49.52
CA ILE A 47 27.84 -16.18 48.70
C ILE A 47 26.98 -17.22 47.97
N LYS A 48 27.57 -18.30 47.45
CA LYS A 48 26.80 -19.39 46.83
C LYS A 48 25.85 -20.07 47.83
N LYS A 49 26.34 -20.38 49.04
CA LYS A 49 25.49 -20.94 50.11
C LYS A 49 24.41 -19.97 50.55
N PHE A 50 24.73 -18.67 50.62
CA PHE A 50 23.74 -17.63 50.89
C PHE A 50 22.66 -17.61 49.82
N ILE A 51 23.02 -17.59 48.53
CA ILE A 51 22.06 -17.66 47.41
C ILE A 51 21.16 -18.88 47.53
N GLN A 52 21.74 -20.05 47.81
CA GLN A 52 20.98 -21.29 47.97
C GLN A 52 19.94 -21.16 49.10
N ASN A 53 20.38 -20.72 50.28
CA ASN A 53 19.49 -20.57 51.42
C ASN A 53 18.39 -19.52 51.19
N VAL A 54 18.71 -18.40 50.50
CA VAL A 54 17.72 -17.34 50.19
C VAL A 54 16.69 -17.86 49.20
N PHE A 55 17.13 -18.56 48.15
CA PHE A 55 16.25 -19.03 47.10
C PHE A 55 15.27 -20.10 47.59
N THR A 56 15.73 -21.03 48.43
CA THR A 56 14.89 -22.11 49.00
C THR A 56 14.04 -21.67 50.18
N ASN A 57 14.22 -20.46 50.72
CA ASN A 57 13.45 -20.00 51.88
C ASN A 57 12.01 -19.63 51.47
N PRO A 58 10.97 -20.33 51.97
CA PRO A 58 9.58 -20.02 51.64
C PRO A 58 9.04 -18.79 52.38
N SER A 59 9.68 -18.40 53.49
CA SER A 59 9.26 -17.28 54.34
C SER A 59 9.71 -15.91 53.83
N LEU A 60 10.57 -15.86 52.80
CA LEU A 60 11.02 -14.62 52.19
C LEU A 60 10.03 -14.11 51.14
N GLU A 61 9.84 -12.80 51.13
CA GLU A 61 9.01 -12.12 50.15
C GLU A 61 9.53 -12.39 48.72
N PRO A 62 8.66 -12.71 47.73
CA PRO A 62 9.08 -13.14 46.39
C PRO A 62 10.02 -12.18 45.68
N PHE A 63 9.88 -10.89 45.98
CA PHE A 63 10.63 -9.84 45.32
C PHE A 63 12.13 -9.85 45.70
N TRP A 64 12.51 -10.43 46.85
CA TRP A 64 13.92 -10.65 47.19
C TRP A 64 14.53 -11.76 46.33
N LYS A 65 13.73 -12.77 46.00
CA LYS A 65 14.12 -13.82 45.05
C LYS A 65 14.30 -13.23 43.64
N ASP A 66 13.47 -12.28 43.24
CA ASP A 66 13.66 -11.56 41.97
C ASP A 66 14.98 -10.79 41.94
N GLU A 67 15.31 -9.99 42.96
CA GLU A 67 16.59 -9.25 42.99
C GLU A 67 17.80 -10.20 42.99
N LEU A 68 17.68 -11.34 43.68
CA LEU A 68 18.69 -12.40 43.65
C LEU A 68 18.82 -13.00 42.25
N LEU A 69 17.72 -13.41 41.63
CA LEU A 69 17.71 -14.02 40.30
C LEU A 69 18.31 -13.07 39.26
N VAL A 70 17.96 -11.77 39.29
CA VAL A 70 18.58 -10.78 38.38
C VAL A 70 20.09 -10.72 38.60
N SER A 71 20.57 -10.73 39.84
CA SER A 71 22.01 -10.72 40.14
C SER A 71 22.71 -11.96 39.60
N VAL A 72 22.07 -13.13 39.71
CA VAL A 72 22.57 -14.42 39.21
C VAL A 72 22.60 -14.44 37.69
N LEU A 73 21.50 -14.07 37.03
CA LEU A 73 21.37 -14.06 35.56
C LEU A 73 22.36 -13.08 34.89
N LEU A 74 22.75 -12.01 35.58
CA LEU A 74 23.76 -11.07 35.11
C LEU A 74 25.21 -11.58 35.26
N SER A 75 25.43 -12.73 35.91
CA SER A 75 26.74 -13.25 36.29
C SER A 75 27.03 -14.63 35.69
N ASP A 76 28.30 -15.02 35.67
CA ASP A 76 28.75 -16.35 35.21
C ASP A 76 28.26 -17.49 36.13
N TYR A 77 27.78 -17.19 37.34
CA TYR A 77 27.19 -18.19 38.25
C TYR A 77 25.84 -18.75 37.73
N SER A 78 25.25 -18.15 36.69
CA SER A 78 23.98 -18.61 36.15
C SER A 78 23.99 -20.09 35.74
N GLU A 79 25.09 -20.60 35.17
CA GLU A 79 25.16 -22.01 34.75
C GLU A 79 25.09 -22.97 35.95
N GLU A 80 25.87 -22.70 37.00
CA GLU A 80 25.88 -23.50 38.23
C GLU A 80 24.54 -23.41 38.97
N PHE A 81 23.89 -22.24 38.96
CA PHE A 81 22.56 -22.06 39.54
C PHE A 81 21.51 -22.94 38.84
N PHE A 82 21.45 -22.92 37.51
CA PHE A 82 20.49 -23.72 36.75
C PHE A 82 20.71 -25.23 36.91
N HIS A 83 21.97 -25.65 37.01
CA HIS A 83 22.30 -27.05 37.29
C HIS A 83 21.85 -27.46 38.70
N PHE A 84 22.08 -26.60 39.71
CA PHE A 84 21.75 -26.92 41.10
C PHE A 84 20.24 -26.94 41.35
N PHE A 85 19.48 -26.04 40.71
CA PHE A 85 18.03 -25.87 40.90
C PHE A 85 17.20 -26.43 39.74
N GLU A 86 17.73 -27.40 38.97
CA GLU A 86 17.05 -27.93 37.78
C GLU A 86 15.65 -28.46 38.09
N ASP A 87 15.48 -29.23 39.17
CA ASP A 87 14.18 -29.78 39.57
C ASP A 87 13.21 -28.70 40.03
N ASP A 88 13.69 -27.70 40.79
CA ASP A 88 12.87 -26.56 41.24
C ASP A 88 12.39 -25.70 40.05
N LEU A 89 13.22 -25.54 39.01
CA LEU A 89 12.85 -24.82 37.78
C LEU A 89 11.75 -25.55 36.98
N LEU A 90 11.66 -26.87 37.11
CA LEU A 90 10.68 -27.72 36.44
C LEU A 90 9.43 -28.01 37.29
N ALA A 91 9.48 -27.69 38.59
CA ALA A 91 8.38 -27.87 39.53
C ALA A 91 7.25 -26.82 39.34
N ASP A 92 6.12 -27.03 40.01
CA ASP A 92 5.03 -26.07 40.17
C ASP A 92 4.56 -25.39 38.87
N ASP A 93 4.32 -26.18 37.82
CA ASP A 93 3.97 -25.69 36.49
C ASP A 93 4.97 -24.63 35.96
N TYR A 94 6.26 -24.85 36.22
CA TYR A 94 7.36 -24.03 35.74
C TYR A 94 7.30 -22.57 36.22
N LEU A 95 6.70 -22.31 37.38
CA LEU A 95 6.49 -20.96 37.93
C LEU A 95 7.78 -20.15 37.95
N ILE A 96 8.87 -20.74 38.45
CA ILE A 96 10.18 -20.08 38.57
C ILE A 96 10.78 -19.82 37.19
N LEU A 97 10.73 -20.81 36.29
CA LEU A 97 11.26 -20.64 34.94
C LEU A 97 10.50 -19.53 34.19
N LYS A 98 9.16 -19.49 34.29
CA LYS A 98 8.33 -18.40 33.73
C LYS A 98 8.74 -17.04 34.31
N ARG A 99 9.04 -16.97 35.62
CA ARG A 99 9.56 -15.76 36.25
C ARG A 99 10.95 -15.37 35.74
N ILE A 100 11.84 -16.33 35.49
CA ILE A 100 13.16 -16.06 34.89
C ILE A 100 13.01 -15.48 33.48
N LEU A 101 12.14 -16.04 32.63
CA LEU A 101 11.92 -15.48 31.27
C LEU A 101 11.48 -14.01 31.34
N PHE A 102 10.60 -13.71 32.29
CA PHE A 102 10.17 -12.34 32.56
C PHE A 102 11.34 -11.43 33.01
N LEU A 103 12.14 -11.87 33.99
CA LEU A 103 13.28 -11.10 34.51
C LEU A 103 14.38 -10.86 33.46
N LEU A 104 14.60 -11.82 32.56
CA LEU A 104 15.54 -11.65 31.44
C LEU A 104 15.12 -10.46 30.58
N GLN A 105 13.84 -10.40 30.18
CA GLN A 105 13.31 -9.33 29.35
C GLN A 105 13.37 -7.98 30.06
N VAL A 106 13.13 -7.90 31.37
CA VAL A 106 12.97 -6.61 32.04
C VAL A 106 14.29 -6.04 32.59
N ALA A 107 15.10 -6.89 33.22
CA ALA A 107 16.20 -6.46 34.07
C ALA A 107 17.59 -6.89 33.55
N CYS A 108 17.65 -7.85 32.62
CA CYS A 108 18.90 -8.38 32.08
C CYS A 108 19.19 -7.85 30.67
N ASN A 109 18.96 -6.55 30.44
CA ASN A 109 19.19 -5.90 29.15
C ASN A 109 20.04 -4.63 29.31
N ASP A 110 20.92 -4.36 28.35
CA ASP A 110 21.62 -3.08 28.21
C ASP A 110 20.86 -2.18 27.22
N VAL A 111 20.69 -0.91 27.54
CA VAL A 111 19.97 0.04 26.67
C VAL A 111 20.99 1.01 26.08
N GLY A 112 21.24 0.90 24.77
CA GLY A 112 22.16 1.79 24.05
C GLY A 112 21.65 3.24 23.96
N GLU A 113 22.46 4.12 23.34
CA GLU A 113 22.14 5.55 23.17
C GLU A 113 20.86 5.80 22.33
N LEU A 114 20.49 4.87 21.43
CA LEU A 114 19.26 4.90 20.64
C LEU A 114 18.15 4.07 21.30
N HIS A 115 17.01 4.74 21.54
CA HIS A 115 15.93 4.40 22.47
C HIS A 115 15.10 3.12 22.20
N CYS A 116 15.47 2.28 21.24
CA CYS A 116 14.69 1.08 20.85
C CYS A 116 15.52 -0.22 20.75
N ASN A 117 16.80 -0.22 21.13
CA ASN A 117 17.67 -1.40 21.04
C ASN A 117 18.14 -1.84 22.43
N ALA A 118 17.24 -2.44 23.21
CA ALA A 118 17.63 -3.22 24.38
C ALA A 118 18.41 -4.46 23.90
N LYS A 119 19.60 -4.69 24.43
CA LYS A 119 20.45 -5.84 24.10
C LYS A 119 20.54 -6.78 25.29
N PRO A 120 20.38 -8.11 25.09
CA PRO A 120 20.64 -9.11 26.11
C PRO A 120 21.96 -8.89 26.83
N LYS A 121 21.91 -8.91 28.16
CA LYS A 121 23.07 -8.70 29.05
C LYS A 121 23.13 -9.81 30.09
N GLY A 122 24.32 -10.36 30.31
CA GLY A 122 24.57 -11.41 31.28
C GLY A 122 24.43 -12.83 30.72
N GLU A 123 25.10 -13.77 31.37
CA GLU A 123 25.17 -15.18 30.93
C GLU A 123 23.85 -15.93 31.08
N GLY A 124 22.92 -15.39 31.87
CA GLY A 124 21.59 -15.95 32.08
C GLY A 124 20.78 -16.13 30.80
N TRP A 125 21.00 -15.32 29.76
CA TRP A 125 20.36 -15.51 28.45
C TRP A 125 20.80 -16.82 27.77
N ASN A 126 22.12 -17.05 27.71
CA ASN A 126 22.70 -18.26 27.12
C ASN A 126 22.22 -19.51 27.85
N VAL A 127 22.36 -19.51 29.18
CA VAL A 127 21.99 -20.63 30.04
C VAL A 127 20.49 -20.92 29.95
N THR A 128 19.64 -19.90 29.97
CA THR A 128 18.18 -20.08 29.92
C THR A 128 17.74 -20.66 28.57
N ILE A 129 18.24 -20.14 27.44
CA ILE A 129 17.91 -20.68 26.11
C ILE A 129 18.43 -22.12 25.98
N GLY A 130 19.63 -22.42 26.50
CA GLY A 130 20.17 -23.77 26.60
C GLY A 130 19.26 -24.71 27.41
N PHE A 131 18.78 -24.25 28.57
CA PHE A 131 17.88 -25.00 29.43
C PHE A 131 16.52 -25.27 28.76
N ILE A 132 15.94 -24.28 28.10
CA ILE A 132 14.69 -24.44 27.34
C ILE A 132 14.88 -25.47 26.22
N TYR A 133 16.02 -25.44 25.52
CA TYR A 133 16.32 -26.42 24.48
C TYR A 133 16.44 -27.83 25.05
N LYS A 134 17.12 -28.00 26.19
CA LYS A 134 17.23 -29.29 26.90
C LYS A 134 15.86 -29.87 27.25
N HIS A 135 14.90 -29.03 27.65
CA HIS A 135 13.55 -29.42 28.09
C HIS A 135 12.43 -29.08 27.10
N LYS A 136 12.75 -28.95 25.81
CA LYS A 136 11.84 -28.44 24.78
C LYS A 136 10.53 -29.24 24.64
N ASP A 137 10.59 -30.56 24.78
CA ASP A 137 9.41 -31.44 24.67
C ASP A 137 8.42 -31.29 25.84
N ARG A 138 8.93 -30.89 27.01
CA ARG A 138 8.14 -30.70 28.24
C ARG A 138 7.68 -29.27 28.45
N PHE A 139 8.54 -28.29 28.12
CA PHE A 139 8.26 -26.86 28.37
C PHE A 139 7.93 -26.10 27.08
N PHE A 140 8.89 -25.98 26.15
CA PHE A 140 8.72 -25.16 24.94
C PHE A 140 7.48 -25.57 24.11
N LYS A 141 7.22 -26.88 24.03
CA LYS A 141 6.07 -27.44 23.33
C LYS A 141 4.74 -26.78 23.69
N PHE A 142 4.55 -26.45 24.98
CA PHE A 142 3.32 -25.87 25.54
C PHE A 142 3.43 -24.37 25.79
N PHE A 143 4.63 -23.86 26.11
CA PHE A 143 4.87 -22.47 26.51
C PHE A 143 5.61 -21.63 25.46
N TYR A 144 5.63 -22.05 24.19
CA TYR A 144 6.35 -21.36 23.11
C TYR A 144 6.04 -19.86 23.01
N LYS A 145 4.81 -19.43 23.30
CA LYS A 145 4.42 -18.00 23.27
C LYS A 145 5.21 -17.14 24.25
N LEU A 146 5.58 -17.69 25.41
CA LEU A 146 6.41 -17.01 26.42
C LEU A 146 7.88 -16.96 26.00
N VAL A 147 8.32 -17.95 25.23
CA VAL A 147 9.72 -18.13 24.83
C VAL A 147 10.06 -17.33 23.56
N LEU A 148 9.14 -17.20 22.61
CA LEU A 148 9.40 -16.51 21.33
C LEU A 148 9.97 -15.08 21.47
N PRO A 149 9.52 -14.23 22.40
CA PRO A 149 10.17 -12.93 22.64
C PRO A 149 11.64 -13.07 23.04
N ILE A 150 11.98 -14.02 23.92
CA ILE A 150 13.36 -14.29 24.34
C ILE A 150 14.24 -14.67 23.15
N LEU A 151 13.76 -15.58 22.30
CA LEU A 151 14.52 -16.03 21.12
C LEU A 151 14.70 -14.90 20.10
N TYR A 152 13.69 -14.05 19.93
CA TYR A 152 13.72 -12.92 19.03
C TYR A 152 14.72 -11.85 19.52
N ASP A 153 14.61 -11.42 20.77
CA ASP A 153 15.48 -10.41 21.38
C ASP A 153 16.95 -10.88 21.35
N TRP A 154 17.19 -12.15 21.66
CA TRP A 154 18.50 -12.76 21.51
C TRP A 154 19.02 -12.73 20.07
N SER A 155 18.25 -13.27 19.13
CA SER A 155 18.69 -13.41 17.73
C SER A 155 18.85 -12.07 17.02
N GLN A 156 18.11 -11.03 17.44
CA GLN A 156 18.23 -9.68 16.92
C GLN A 156 19.56 -9.04 17.34
N ALA A 157 19.99 -9.27 18.59
CA ALA A 157 21.24 -8.73 19.12
C ALA A 157 22.47 -9.58 18.75
N ASN A 158 22.31 -10.90 18.67
CA ASN A 158 23.38 -11.87 18.47
C ASN A 158 23.07 -12.78 17.27
N ASN A 159 23.79 -12.59 16.16
CA ASN A 159 23.57 -13.33 14.92
C ASN A 159 24.45 -14.57 14.75
N GLN A 160 25.28 -14.91 15.74
CA GLN A 160 26.22 -16.03 15.72
C GLN A 160 26.32 -16.70 17.11
N GLY A 161 26.77 -17.94 17.13
CA GLY A 161 27.06 -18.71 18.34
C GLY A 161 26.04 -19.80 18.67
N THR A 162 26.40 -20.64 19.64
CA THR A 162 25.62 -21.81 20.07
C THR A 162 24.21 -21.44 20.50
N THR A 163 24.05 -20.38 21.30
CA THR A 163 22.73 -19.90 21.76
C THR A 163 21.84 -19.45 20.61
N THR A 164 22.40 -18.80 19.59
CA THR A 164 21.69 -18.41 18.37
C THR A 164 21.28 -19.64 17.55
N ARG A 165 22.14 -20.67 17.47
CA ARG A 165 21.77 -21.98 16.89
C ARG A 165 20.58 -22.59 17.61
N LEU A 166 20.60 -22.65 18.94
CA LEU A 166 19.50 -23.22 19.73
C LEU A 166 18.18 -22.45 19.53
N SER A 167 18.26 -21.11 19.46
CA SER A 167 17.12 -20.24 19.19
C SER A 167 16.50 -20.53 17.82
N GLY A 168 17.34 -20.66 16.78
CA GLY A 168 16.91 -21.03 15.45
C GLY A 168 16.28 -22.42 15.39
N LEU A 169 16.86 -23.41 16.07
CA LEU A 169 16.34 -24.77 16.12
C LEU A 169 14.96 -24.85 16.82
N LEU A 170 14.75 -24.10 17.91
CA LEU A 170 13.45 -24.01 18.58
C LEU A 170 12.39 -23.40 17.67
N ALA A 171 12.71 -22.29 16.99
CA ALA A 171 11.80 -21.66 16.04
C ALA A 171 11.47 -22.60 14.86
N LEU A 172 12.48 -23.32 14.35
CA LEU A 172 12.30 -24.27 13.26
C LEU A 172 11.45 -25.47 13.68
N GLU A 173 11.59 -25.95 14.92
CA GLU A 173 10.75 -27.01 15.48
C GLU A 173 9.29 -26.57 15.54
N LEU A 174 9.03 -25.34 15.98
CA LEU A 174 7.68 -24.79 16.02
C LEU A 174 7.07 -24.65 14.61
N LEU A 175 7.88 -24.25 13.62
CA LEU A 175 7.46 -24.22 12.22
C LEU A 175 7.11 -25.63 11.71
N LYS A 176 7.98 -26.63 11.95
CA LYS A 176 7.74 -28.02 11.55
C LYS A 176 6.43 -28.55 12.12
N ARG A 177 6.13 -28.25 13.39
CA ARG A 177 4.87 -28.63 14.03
C ARG A 177 3.67 -27.98 13.34
N ALA A 178 3.74 -26.69 13.03
CA ALA A 178 2.67 -25.96 12.35
C ALA A 178 2.38 -26.46 10.93
N GLU A 179 3.41 -26.94 10.24
CA GLU A 179 3.29 -27.40 8.85
C GLU A 179 2.94 -28.90 8.74
N LEU A 180 3.22 -29.71 9.77
CA LEU A 180 3.06 -31.17 9.72
C LEU A 180 1.97 -31.73 10.66
N GLU A 181 1.61 -31.04 11.74
CA GLU A 181 0.57 -31.50 12.68
C GLU A 181 -0.82 -30.99 12.28
N LYS A 182 -1.77 -31.89 11.97
CA LYS A 182 -3.14 -31.53 11.53
C LYS A 182 -3.94 -30.65 12.50
N LYS A 183 -3.62 -30.66 13.80
CA LYS A 183 -4.37 -29.97 14.86
C LYS A 183 -3.63 -28.78 15.47
N PHE A 184 -2.50 -28.36 14.88
CA PHE A 184 -1.71 -27.25 15.40
C PHE A 184 -1.61 -26.16 14.34
N TYR A 185 -2.07 -24.96 14.69
CA TYR A 185 -2.06 -23.80 13.80
C TYR A 185 -1.45 -22.60 14.52
N LEU A 186 -0.57 -21.89 13.83
CA LEU A 186 -0.01 -20.62 14.29
C LEU A 186 -0.79 -19.47 13.68
N HIS A 187 -1.28 -18.56 14.52
CA HIS A 187 -1.80 -17.27 14.05
C HIS A 187 -0.71 -16.49 13.31
N ASN A 188 -1.11 -15.68 12.32
CA ASN A 188 -0.18 -14.99 11.41
C ASN A 188 0.90 -14.17 12.14
N ASN A 189 0.56 -13.47 13.22
CA ASN A 189 1.53 -12.70 14.01
C ASN A 189 2.63 -13.56 14.64
N ILE A 190 2.27 -14.72 15.19
CA ILE A 190 3.23 -15.68 15.76
C ILE A 190 4.06 -16.29 14.63
N LYS A 191 3.42 -16.65 13.51
CA LYS A 191 4.07 -17.25 12.35
C LYS A 191 5.14 -16.31 11.76
N GLU A 192 4.84 -15.02 11.61
CA GLU A 192 5.82 -14.03 11.15
C GLU A 192 7.00 -13.89 12.13
N LYS A 193 6.75 -13.86 13.45
CA LYS A 193 7.83 -13.80 14.45
C LYS A 193 8.73 -15.04 14.41
N VAL A 194 8.16 -16.23 14.18
CA VAL A 194 8.92 -17.47 13.97
C VAL A 194 9.83 -17.37 12.75
N TYR A 195 9.32 -16.84 11.63
CA TYR A 195 10.12 -16.62 10.42
C TYR A 195 11.27 -15.65 10.67
N GLU A 196 11.01 -14.55 11.38
CA GLU A 196 12.04 -13.56 11.70
C GLU A 196 13.17 -14.15 12.55
N ILE A 197 12.86 -14.97 13.57
CA ILE A 197 13.87 -15.69 14.36
C ILE A 197 14.69 -16.62 13.45
N ILE A 198 14.03 -17.37 12.56
CA ILE A 198 14.71 -18.26 11.61
C ILE A 198 15.64 -17.47 10.68
N PHE A 199 15.21 -16.33 10.15
CA PHE A 199 16.03 -15.49 9.27
C PHE A 199 17.21 -14.86 10.02
N LEU A 200 17.03 -14.46 11.28
CA LEU A 200 18.11 -13.91 12.12
C LEU A 200 19.16 -14.96 12.49
N SER A 201 18.74 -16.22 12.70
CA SER A 201 19.59 -17.34 13.09
C SER A 201 20.09 -18.19 11.91
N CYS A 202 19.79 -17.82 10.66
CA CYS A 202 19.98 -18.69 9.49
C CYS A 202 21.41 -19.20 9.28
N TYR A 203 22.43 -18.42 9.64
CA TYR A 203 23.85 -18.85 9.58
C TYR A 203 24.13 -20.08 10.44
N GLU A 204 23.45 -20.19 11.58
CA GLU A 204 23.67 -21.26 12.55
C GLU A 204 22.84 -22.50 12.26
N ILE A 205 21.79 -22.43 11.44
CA ILE A 205 20.84 -23.53 11.14
C ILE A 205 20.76 -23.87 9.63
N GLN A 206 21.84 -23.58 8.90
CA GLN A 206 21.89 -23.74 7.45
C GLN A 206 21.55 -25.17 6.99
N THR A 207 22.09 -26.19 7.68
CA THR A 207 21.89 -27.60 7.35
C THR A 207 20.42 -28.00 7.43
N GLU A 208 19.74 -27.55 8.48
CA GLU A 208 18.34 -27.85 8.73
C GLU A 208 17.41 -27.13 7.74
N LEU A 209 17.72 -25.87 7.39
CA LEU A 209 16.98 -25.12 6.38
C LEU A 209 17.14 -25.73 4.99
N LYS A 210 18.37 -26.09 4.62
CA LYS A 210 18.63 -26.78 3.35
C LYS A 210 17.83 -28.08 3.25
N ALA A 211 17.76 -28.88 4.30
CA ALA A 211 16.99 -30.12 4.31
C ALA A 211 15.48 -29.90 4.06
N ILE A 212 14.90 -28.81 4.59
CA ILE A 212 13.49 -28.45 4.34
C ILE A 212 13.29 -28.06 2.88
N PHE A 213 14.14 -27.18 2.34
CA PHE A 213 14.01 -26.74 0.96
C PHE A 213 14.26 -27.88 -0.04
N ASP A 214 15.25 -28.73 0.21
CA ASP A 214 15.51 -29.92 -0.62
C ASP A 214 14.29 -30.86 -0.64
N MET A 215 13.55 -30.98 0.47
CA MET A 215 12.31 -31.74 0.53
C MET A 215 11.17 -31.07 -0.26
N VAL A 216 11.02 -29.75 -0.15
CA VAL A 216 10.03 -28.97 -0.94
C VAL A 216 10.30 -29.14 -2.43
N ILE A 217 11.58 -29.00 -2.84
CA ILE A 217 12.03 -29.12 -4.23
C ILE A 217 11.79 -30.53 -4.75
N ARG A 218 12.27 -31.55 -4.04
CA ARG A 218 12.15 -32.96 -4.46
C ARG A 218 10.71 -33.40 -4.66
N ASN A 219 9.80 -32.96 -3.78
CA ASN A 219 8.40 -33.38 -3.80
C ASN A 219 7.46 -32.39 -4.50
N HIS A 220 7.99 -31.32 -5.11
CA HIS A 220 7.21 -30.29 -5.83
C HIS A 220 6.07 -29.68 -4.98
N LEU A 221 6.39 -29.27 -3.76
CA LEU A 221 5.40 -28.80 -2.77
C LEU A 221 4.96 -27.32 -3.01
N VAL A 222 4.20 -27.06 -4.07
CA VAL A 222 3.83 -25.69 -4.51
C VAL A 222 2.37 -25.27 -4.29
N GLU A 223 1.47 -26.19 -3.96
CA GLU A 223 0.07 -25.84 -3.67
C GLU A 223 -0.07 -25.12 -2.32
N HIS A 224 -1.09 -24.27 -2.18
CA HIS A 224 -1.28 -23.46 -0.97
C HIS A 224 -1.41 -24.28 0.33
N ASN A 225 -1.87 -25.52 0.21
CA ASN A 225 -2.08 -26.47 1.31
C ASN A 225 -0.86 -27.38 1.55
N HIS A 226 0.16 -27.31 0.69
CA HIS A 226 1.37 -28.10 0.85
C HIS A 226 2.23 -27.55 2.02
N PRO A 227 2.91 -28.44 2.78
CA PRO A 227 3.80 -28.02 3.85
C PRO A 227 4.88 -27.05 3.37
N TYR A 228 5.15 -26.03 4.18
CA TYR A 228 6.17 -25.00 3.96
C TYR A 228 5.92 -24.09 2.75
N ASN A 229 4.78 -24.22 2.05
CA ASN A 229 4.47 -23.35 0.92
C ASN A 229 4.50 -21.87 1.33
N GLN A 230 3.76 -21.50 2.38
CA GLN A 230 3.75 -20.13 2.89
C GLN A 230 5.11 -19.63 3.37
N PHE A 231 5.97 -20.53 3.87
CA PHE A 231 7.34 -20.16 4.26
C PHE A 231 8.20 -19.84 3.04
N CYS A 232 8.10 -20.66 1.98
CA CYS A 232 8.76 -20.39 0.71
C CYS A 232 8.23 -19.11 0.06
N SER A 233 6.90 -18.93 -0.01
CA SER A 233 6.29 -17.71 -0.56
C SER A 233 6.72 -16.45 0.21
N MET A 234 6.83 -16.52 1.55
CA MET A 234 7.37 -15.41 2.35
C MET A 234 8.81 -15.03 1.94
N ILE A 235 9.65 -16.03 1.66
CA ILE A 235 11.04 -15.82 1.22
C ILE A 235 11.07 -15.17 -0.17
N LEU A 236 10.20 -15.61 -1.09
CA LEU A 236 10.18 -15.12 -2.47
C LEU A 236 9.52 -13.73 -2.59
N GLU A 237 8.35 -13.53 -1.98
CA GLU A 237 7.53 -12.32 -2.12
C GLU A 237 7.95 -11.19 -1.17
N LYS A 238 8.50 -11.53 0.01
CA LYS A 238 9.04 -10.56 0.97
C LYS A 238 10.55 -10.76 1.16
N SER A 239 11.27 -10.87 0.04
CA SER A 239 12.71 -11.13 -0.02
C SER A 239 13.56 -10.19 0.87
N TYR A 240 13.09 -8.96 1.09
CA TYR A 240 13.75 -8.00 1.98
C TYR A 240 13.82 -8.47 3.45
N LYS A 241 12.94 -9.37 3.90
CA LYS A 241 12.99 -9.99 5.24
C LYS A 241 13.99 -11.15 5.31
N SER A 242 14.24 -11.83 4.19
CA SER A 242 15.00 -13.09 4.10
C SER A 242 16.36 -12.94 3.40
N GLY A 243 16.80 -11.72 3.10
CA GLY A 243 18.01 -11.44 2.30
C GLY A 243 19.28 -12.20 2.75
N ARG A 244 19.52 -12.31 4.07
CA ARG A 244 20.66 -13.07 4.62
C ARG A 244 20.59 -14.56 4.28
N LEU A 245 19.40 -15.16 4.41
CA LEU A 245 19.15 -16.55 4.06
C LEU A 245 19.35 -16.78 2.57
N ILE A 246 18.86 -15.86 1.73
CA ILE A 246 19.01 -15.94 0.28
C ILE A 246 20.49 -15.93 -0.12
N GLN A 247 21.28 -15.04 0.48
CA GLN A 247 22.73 -14.97 0.23
C GLN A 247 23.51 -16.17 0.78
N LEU A 248 22.99 -16.83 1.82
CA LEU A 248 23.59 -18.02 2.42
C LEU A 248 23.34 -19.30 1.62
N LEU A 249 22.16 -19.43 1.00
CA LEU A 249 21.72 -20.63 0.26
C LEU A 249 21.32 -20.34 -1.20
N PRO A 250 22.16 -19.64 -2.00
CA PRO A 250 21.76 -19.12 -3.31
C PRO A 250 21.26 -20.19 -4.29
N LYS A 251 21.97 -21.33 -4.46
CA LYS A 251 21.52 -22.40 -5.38
C LYS A 251 20.16 -22.99 -5.04
N VAL A 252 19.89 -23.17 -3.75
CA VAL A 252 18.64 -23.74 -3.26
C VAL A 252 17.51 -22.76 -3.48
N ILE A 253 17.73 -21.47 -3.22
CA ILE A 253 16.74 -20.44 -3.51
C ILE A 253 16.49 -20.30 -5.01
N ILE A 254 17.51 -20.37 -5.86
CA ILE A 254 17.35 -20.43 -7.33
C ILE A 254 16.40 -21.58 -7.71
N SER A 255 16.63 -22.77 -7.15
CA SER A 255 15.77 -23.93 -7.40
C SER A 255 14.33 -23.74 -6.91
N LEU A 256 14.13 -23.01 -5.80
CA LEU A 256 12.80 -22.63 -5.32
C LEU A 256 12.13 -21.61 -6.26
N CYS A 257 12.87 -20.62 -6.75
CA CYS A 257 12.36 -19.66 -7.74
C CYS A 257 11.85 -20.39 -8.99
N GLU A 258 12.66 -21.29 -9.56
CA GLU A 258 12.26 -22.09 -10.73
C GLU A 258 11.03 -22.97 -10.45
N LEU A 259 10.95 -23.57 -9.27
CA LEU A 259 9.82 -24.42 -8.89
C LEU A 259 8.52 -23.61 -8.71
N PHE A 260 8.59 -22.45 -8.06
CA PHE A 260 7.40 -21.67 -7.72
C PHE A 260 6.94 -20.77 -8.87
N TRP A 261 7.84 -20.29 -9.74
CA TRP A 261 7.48 -19.31 -10.76
C TRP A 261 7.01 -19.91 -12.09
N PHE A 262 7.53 -21.06 -12.52
CA PHE A 262 7.09 -21.71 -13.76
C PHE A 262 5.83 -22.55 -13.59
N GLU A 263 4.89 -22.42 -14.53
CA GLU A 263 3.68 -23.24 -14.56
C GLU A 263 3.98 -24.61 -15.20
N LYS A 264 4.30 -25.63 -14.39
CA LYS A 264 4.56 -27.00 -14.88
C LYS A 264 3.29 -27.84 -14.90
N ASN A 265 2.46 -27.74 -15.95
CA ASN A 265 1.37 -28.68 -16.30
C ASN A 265 0.59 -29.28 -15.11
N TYR A 266 0.24 -28.47 -14.11
CA TYR A 266 -0.60 -28.94 -13.02
C TYR A 266 -2.01 -29.13 -13.57
N LYS A 267 -2.64 -30.27 -13.26
CA LYS A 267 -4.04 -30.52 -13.59
C LYS A 267 -4.87 -29.38 -13.02
N LYS A 268 -5.36 -28.49 -13.89
CA LYS A 268 -6.22 -27.37 -13.53
C LYS A 268 -7.34 -27.89 -12.63
N SER A 269 -7.40 -27.40 -11.40
CA SER A 269 -8.51 -27.68 -10.50
C SER A 269 -9.82 -27.37 -11.22
N PRO A 270 -10.86 -28.22 -11.13
CA PRO A 270 -12.18 -27.95 -11.72
C PRO A 270 -12.81 -26.63 -11.26
N TYR A 271 -12.30 -26.05 -10.17
CA TYR A 271 -12.77 -24.80 -9.56
C TYR A 271 -11.81 -23.62 -9.78
N GLY A 272 -10.65 -23.84 -10.40
CA GLY A 272 -9.73 -22.77 -10.79
C GLY A 272 -10.14 -22.23 -12.15
N GLY A 273 -10.85 -21.09 -12.17
CA GLY A 273 -11.09 -20.36 -13.42
C GLY A 273 -9.75 -20.07 -14.13
N CYS A 274 -9.77 -19.99 -15.46
CA CYS A 274 -8.61 -19.43 -16.18
C CYS A 274 -8.33 -18.03 -15.61
N SER A 275 -7.16 -17.86 -15.01
CA SER A 275 -6.58 -16.54 -14.86
C SER A 275 -6.43 -15.92 -16.26
N PHE A 276 -6.81 -14.66 -16.41
CA PHE A 276 -6.58 -13.87 -17.63
C PHE A 276 -5.27 -13.05 -17.54
N GLY A 277 -4.37 -13.38 -16.61
CA GLY A 277 -3.10 -12.68 -16.39
C GLY A 277 -2.12 -12.83 -17.55
N VAL A 278 -1.23 -11.84 -17.73
CA VAL A 278 -0.21 -11.86 -18.79
C VAL A 278 0.84 -12.96 -18.55
N GLU A 279 1.02 -13.37 -17.30
CA GLU A 279 1.93 -14.42 -16.83
C GLU A 279 1.77 -15.73 -17.61
N ASN A 280 0.53 -16.09 -17.95
CA ASN A 280 0.22 -17.33 -18.67
C ASN A 280 0.87 -17.37 -20.07
N TYR A 281 1.00 -16.23 -20.75
CA TYR A 281 1.69 -16.18 -22.05
C TYR A 281 3.18 -16.49 -21.93
N TYR A 282 3.78 -16.24 -20.77
CA TYR A 282 5.19 -16.51 -20.47
C TYR A 282 5.42 -17.90 -19.86
N GLY A 283 4.37 -18.70 -19.68
CA GLY A 283 4.44 -19.99 -18.97
C GLY A 283 4.73 -19.83 -17.48
N LEU A 284 4.31 -18.71 -16.89
CA LEU A 284 4.50 -18.39 -15.48
C LEU A 284 3.19 -18.57 -14.72
N HIS A 285 3.29 -18.95 -13.44
CA HIS A 285 2.14 -18.95 -12.55
C HIS A 285 1.59 -17.52 -12.36
N ASP A 286 0.27 -17.37 -12.30
CA ASP A 286 -0.38 -16.08 -12.08
C ASP A 286 -0.12 -15.53 -10.67
N PHE A 287 0.92 -14.70 -10.60
CA PHE A 287 1.30 -13.93 -9.41
C PHE A 287 1.23 -12.42 -9.69
N HIS A 288 0.36 -11.99 -10.61
CA HIS A 288 0.36 -10.63 -11.13
C HIS A 288 0.38 -9.57 -10.01
N SER A 289 -0.43 -9.75 -8.97
CA SER A 289 -0.50 -8.80 -7.85
C SER A 289 0.59 -8.99 -6.77
N ASN A 290 1.27 -10.15 -6.70
CA ASN A 290 2.22 -10.45 -5.62
C ASN A 290 3.55 -9.69 -5.80
N TYR A 291 3.94 -9.42 -7.05
CA TYR A 291 5.17 -8.68 -7.38
C TYR A 291 4.92 -7.21 -7.74
N PHE A 292 3.72 -6.68 -7.47
CA PHE A 292 3.42 -5.26 -7.64
C PHE A 292 3.63 -4.45 -6.33
N PRO A 293 4.26 -3.27 -6.39
CA PRO A 293 4.90 -2.63 -7.56
C PRO A 293 6.24 -3.29 -7.94
N ALA A 294 6.59 -3.30 -9.22
CA ALA A 294 7.87 -3.83 -9.68
C ALA A 294 9.05 -2.95 -9.21
N SER A 295 10.12 -3.59 -8.75
CA SER A 295 11.34 -2.92 -8.32
C SER A 295 12.53 -3.87 -8.36
N ALA A 296 13.75 -3.32 -8.44
CA ALA A 296 14.97 -4.11 -8.28
C ALA A 296 14.97 -4.91 -6.97
N HIS A 297 14.37 -4.39 -5.89
CA HIS A 297 14.37 -5.08 -4.58
C HIS A 297 13.17 -6.02 -4.35
N GLN A 298 12.25 -6.13 -5.31
CA GLN A 298 10.97 -6.83 -5.14
C GLN A 298 11.13 -8.35 -5.04
N THR A 299 12.12 -8.91 -5.74
CA THR A 299 12.31 -10.37 -5.87
C THR A 299 13.62 -10.82 -5.22
N PRO A 300 13.86 -12.14 -5.05
CA PRO A 300 15.14 -12.66 -4.57
C PRO A 300 16.32 -12.31 -5.48
N ALA A 301 16.08 -11.92 -6.74
CA ALA A 301 17.12 -11.67 -7.74
C ALA A 301 18.18 -10.67 -7.24
N TRP A 302 17.77 -9.57 -6.58
CA TRP A 302 18.72 -8.61 -6.02
C TRP A 302 19.64 -9.22 -4.97
N TRP A 303 19.09 -10.01 -4.05
CA TRP A 303 19.84 -10.66 -2.98
C TRP A 303 20.75 -11.76 -3.51
N LEU A 304 20.27 -12.53 -4.49
CA LEU A 304 21.04 -13.57 -5.19
C LEU A 304 22.21 -12.98 -6.00
N LEU A 305 22.03 -11.83 -6.66
CA LEU A 305 23.09 -11.12 -7.37
C LEU A 305 24.13 -10.55 -6.40
N ASN A 306 23.72 -10.17 -5.18
CA ASN A 306 24.62 -9.74 -4.11
C ASN A 306 25.14 -10.92 -3.25
N SER A 307 25.16 -12.14 -3.79
CA SER A 307 25.71 -13.32 -3.09
C SER A 307 27.09 -13.72 -3.62
N LYS A 308 27.77 -14.65 -2.93
CA LYS A 308 29.04 -15.21 -3.40
C LYS A 308 28.91 -15.99 -4.72
N GLU A 309 27.69 -16.36 -5.11
CA GLU A 309 27.40 -17.16 -6.30
C GLU A 309 26.69 -16.34 -7.39
N PHE A 310 26.94 -15.03 -7.44
CA PHE A 310 26.27 -14.13 -8.39
C PHE A 310 26.38 -14.57 -9.87
N LEU A 311 27.45 -15.27 -10.27
CA LEU A 311 27.58 -15.83 -11.62
C LEU A 311 26.49 -16.88 -11.90
N ALA A 312 26.22 -17.78 -10.95
CA ALA A 312 25.13 -18.76 -11.09
C ALA A 312 23.76 -18.06 -11.12
N THR A 313 23.62 -16.93 -10.42
CA THR A 313 22.41 -16.09 -10.49
C THR A 313 22.24 -15.45 -11.87
N ILE A 314 23.31 -14.96 -12.50
CA ILE A 314 23.24 -14.42 -13.87
C ILE A 314 22.80 -15.52 -14.83
N ASP A 315 23.38 -16.72 -14.71
CA ASP A 315 23.03 -17.88 -15.54
C ASP A 315 21.56 -18.26 -15.38
N PHE A 316 21.06 -18.23 -14.14
CA PHE A 316 19.64 -18.41 -13.82
C PHE A 316 18.76 -17.33 -14.46
N ILE A 317 19.12 -16.04 -14.36
CA ILE A 317 18.32 -14.96 -14.96
C ILE A 317 18.25 -15.13 -16.49
N ILE A 318 19.36 -15.52 -17.12
CA ILE A 318 19.43 -15.80 -18.56
C ILE A 318 18.54 -16.99 -18.92
N SER A 319 18.71 -18.14 -18.24
CA SER A 319 17.93 -19.35 -18.55
C SER A 319 16.44 -19.15 -18.30
N PHE A 320 16.08 -18.54 -17.18
CA PHE A 320 14.70 -18.25 -16.81
C PHE A 320 14.02 -17.31 -17.81
N THR A 321 14.70 -16.23 -18.18
CA THR A 321 14.18 -15.27 -19.18
C THR A 321 14.06 -15.91 -20.55
N ASN A 322 15.04 -16.74 -20.95
CA ASN A 322 15.00 -17.45 -22.23
C ASN A 322 13.79 -18.38 -22.32
N GLU A 323 13.50 -19.15 -21.27
CA GLU A 323 12.34 -20.04 -21.23
C GLU A 323 11.03 -19.24 -21.26
N ALA A 324 10.91 -18.22 -20.42
CA ALA A 324 9.71 -17.38 -20.35
C ALA A 324 9.42 -16.65 -21.66
N VAL A 325 10.44 -16.07 -22.30
CA VAL A 325 10.28 -15.34 -23.57
C VAL A 325 10.07 -16.28 -24.75
N THR A 326 10.64 -17.49 -24.72
CA THR A 326 10.34 -18.51 -25.75
C THR A 326 8.87 -18.92 -25.68
N ASN A 327 8.32 -19.13 -24.48
CA ASN A 327 6.89 -19.39 -24.30
C ASN A 327 6.05 -18.22 -24.81
N TYR A 328 6.45 -16.98 -24.52
CA TYR A 328 5.77 -15.77 -24.99
C TYR A 328 5.74 -15.67 -26.51
N ALA A 329 6.90 -15.85 -27.16
CA ALA A 329 7.02 -15.80 -28.61
C ALA A 329 6.19 -16.87 -29.33
N HIS A 330 5.98 -18.03 -28.69
CA HIS A 330 5.15 -19.11 -29.22
C HIS A 330 3.70 -19.08 -28.74
N SER A 331 3.37 -18.18 -27.82
CA SER A 331 1.99 -17.96 -27.42
C SER A 331 1.26 -17.31 -28.61
N ASN A 332 0.12 -17.85 -29.03
CA ASN A 332 -0.70 -17.29 -30.12
C ASN A 332 -1.35 -15.94 -29.72
N SER A 333 -0.69 -15.11 -28.92
CA SER A 333 -1.16 -13.80 -28.51
C SER A 333 -0.92 -12.82 -29.66
N ASN A 334 -1.99 -12.32 -30.26
CA ASN A 334 -1.91 -11.22 -31.25
C ASN A 334 -1.66 -9.86 -30.57
N LEU A 335 -1.15 -9.85 -29.34
CA LEU A 335 -1.01 -8.65 -28.50
C LEU A 335 0.30 -7.90 -28.74
N ASP A 336 1.32 -8.56 -29.28
CA ASP A 336 2.64 -7.97 -29.55
C ASP A 336 3.25 -8.58 -30.81
N ASN A 337 4.03 -7.77 -31.56
CA ASN A 337 4.69 -8.20 -32.78
C ASN A 337 6.10 -8.72 -32.46
N VAL A 338 6.19 -9.97 -32.01
CA VAL A 338 7.47 -10.62 -31.69
C VAL A 338 8.16 -11.09 -32.96
N ILE A 339 9.37 -10.58 -33.22
CA ILE A 339 10.21 -10.95 -34.36
C ILE A 339 11.52 -11.60 -33.90
N GLU A 340 12.26 -12.21 -34.83
CA GLU A 340 13.60 -12.72 -34.58
C GLU A 340 14.65 -11.73 -35.14
N THR A 341 15.52 -11.22 -34.27
CA THR A 341 16.63 -10.33 -34.63
C THR A 341 17.98 -11.01 -34.44
N LYS A 342 19.01 -10.57 -35.16
CA LYS A 342 20.36 -11.18 -35.13
C LYS A 342 21.39 -10.18 -34.62
N ILE A 343 22.26 -10.64 -33.72
CA ILE A 343 23.43 -9.91 -33.24
C ILE A 343 24.69 -10.61 -33.74
N THR A 344 25.66 -9.85 -34.29
CA THR A 344 26.96 -10.40 -34.68
C THR A 344 28.00 -10.13 -33.59
N ILE A 345 28.59 -11.19 -33.03
CA ILE A 345 29.67 -11.11 -32.03
C ILE A 345 30.84 -11.97 -32.52
N ASN A 346 32.03 -11.36 -32.67
CA ASN A 346 33.24 -12.03 -33.16
C ASN A 346 33.02 -12.83 -34.47
N GLY A 347 32.17 -12.33 -35.37
CA GLY A 347 31.85 -12.97 -36.65
C GLY A 347 30.75 -14.05 -36.59
N ASN A 348 30.28 -14.43 -35.40
CA ASN A 348 29.18 -15.38 -35.22
C ASN A 348 27.84 -14.62 -35.04
N ASN A 349 26.76 -15.18 -35.59
CA ASN A 349 25.42 -14.60 -35.48
C ASN A 349 24.60 -15.33 -34.40
N PHE A 350 23.99 -14.56 -33.50
CA PHE A 350 23.13 -15.03 -32.43
C PHE A 350 21.71 -14.49 -32.62
N SER A 351 20.72 -15.37 -32.62
CA SER A 351 19.31 -14.99 -32.76
C SER A 351 18.65 -14.68 -31.42
N GLN A 352 17.82 -13.65 -31.38
CA GLN A 352 17.02 -13.27 -30.21
C GLN A 352 15.58 -12.93 -30.61
N PHE A 353 14.61 -13.30 -29.78
CA PHE A 353 13.26 -12.80 -29.85
C PHE A 353 13.23 -11.32 -29.43
N HIS A 354 12.54 -10.51 -30.22
CA HIS A 354 12.52 -9.07 -30.08
C HIS A 354 11.11 -8.52 -30.24
N SER A 355 10.76 -7.58 -29.36
CA SER A 355 9.59 -6.72 -29.50
C SER A 355 9.80 -5.45 -28.66
N SER A 356 8.93 -4.46 -28.84
CA SER A 356 8.92 -3.24 -28.03
C SER A 356 8.70 -3.55 -26.54
N ALA A 357 7.76 -4.45 -26.23
CA ALA A 357 7.49 -4.84 -24.84
C ALA A 357 8.67 -5.55 -24.19
N LEU A 358 9.33 -6.46 -24.91
CA LEU A 358 10.54 -7.14 -24.43
C LEU A 358 11.67 -6.16 -24.18
N TRP A 359 11.95 -5.23 -25.12
CA TRP A 359 13.02 -4.25 -24.97
C TRP A 359 12.81 -3.35 -23.74
N MET A 360 11.57 -2.94 -23.47
CA MET A 360 11.22 -2.04 -22.37
C MET A 360 10.96 -2.75 -21.03
N MET A 361 11.13 -4.08 -20.96
CA MET A 361 10.78 -4.88 -19.78
C MET A 361 11.49 -4.42 -18.50
N TYR A 362 12.76 -4.07 -18.57
CA TYR A 362 13.53 -3.59 -17.41
C TYR A 362 13.08 -2.20 -16.91
N ARG A 363 12.37 -1.42 -17.74
CA ARG A 363 11.71 -0.18 -17.33
C ARG A 363 10.27 -0.42 -16.89
N GLY A 364 9.60 -1.47 -17.33
CA GLY A 364 8.18 -1.69 -17.03
C GLY A 364 7.26 -0.66 -17.69
N THR A 365 7.68 -0.11 -18.83
CA THR A 365 6.94 0.92 -19.60
C THR A 365 6.47 0.41 -20.98
N GLY A 366 6.68 -0.87 -21.27
CA GLY A 366 6.28 -1.50 -22.53
C GLY A 366 4.77 -1.74 -22.64
N ASN A 367 4.30 -1.86 -23.88
CA ASN A 367 2.93 -2.23 -24.23
C ASN A 367 2.99 -3.39 -25.25
N PRO A 368 2.35 -4.55 -25.00
CA PRO A 368 1.59 -4.92 -23.79
C PRO A 368 2.43 -4.95 -22.51
N VAL A 369 1.76 -4.82 -21.36
CA VAL A 369 2.40 -4.87 -20.05
C VAL A 369 2.99 -6.26 -19.82
N THR A 370 4.25 -6.33 -19.41
CA THR A 370 4.96 -7.59 -19.14
C THR A 370 4.83 -8.03 -17.67
N PRO A 371 5.04 -9.31 -17.30
CA PRO A 371 4.92 -9.77 -15.91
C PRO A 371 5.82 -8.98 -14.93
N TYR A 372 5.27 -8.51 -13.80
CA TYR A 372 6.03 -7.72 -12.82
C TYR A 372 7.21 -8.49 -12.20
N LEU A 373 7.12 -9.83 -12.15
CA LEU A 373 8.22 -10.71 -11.79
C LEU A 373 9.42 -10.50 -12.72
N LEU A 374 9.21 -10.61 -14.03
CA LEU A 374 10.27 -10.44 -15.02
C LEU A 374 10.79 -9.01 -15.02
N GLN A 375 9.91 -8.01 -14.95
CA GLN A 375 10.33 -6.60 -14.82
C GLN A 375 11.30 -6.42 -13.65
N SER A 376 10.94 -6.92 -12.47
CA SER A 376 11.75 -6.82 -11.24
C SER A 376 13.08 -7.55 -11.35
N MET A 377 13.12 -8.72 -12.00
CA MET A 377 14.38 -9.44 -12.27
C MET A 377 15.32 -8.64 -13.17
N HIS A 378 14.78 -8.02 -14.23
CA HIS A 378 15.57 -7.19 -15.15
C HIS A 378 16.08 -5.91 -14.46
N MET A 379 15.24 -5.27 -13.63
CA MET A 379 15.63 -4.11 -12.82
C MET A 379 16.75 -4.45 -11.83
N ALA A 380 16.68 -5.62 -11.18
CA ALA A 380 17.72 -6.10 -10.28
C ALA A 380 19.05 -6.33 -11.01
N LEU A 381 18.99 -6.97 -12.19
CA LEU A 381 20.16 -7.19 -13.04
C LEU A 381 20.80 -5.88 -13.50
N GLU A 382 20.00 -4.93 -13.99
CA GLU A 382 20.49 -3.60 -14.40
C GLU A 382 21.21 -2.90 -13.26
N LYS A 383 20.56 -2.80 -12.10
CA LYS A 383 21.11 -2.12 -10.93
C LYS A 383 22.43 -2.74 -10.48
N PHE A 384 22.51 -4.07 -10.48
CA PHE A 384 23.73 -4.79 -10.14
C PHE A 384 24.86 -4.52 -11.15
N LEU A 385 24.57 -4.58 -12.45
CA LEU A 385 25.56 -4.33 -13.50
C LEU A 385 26.05 -2.88 -13.52
N LEU A 386 25.19 -1.88 -13.25
CA LEU A 386 25.60 -0.49 -13.07
C LEU A 386 26.57 -0.36 -11.88
N GLY A 387 26.28 -1.04 -10.78
CA GLY A 387 27.16 -1.11 -9.61
C GLY A 387 28.52 -1.76 -9.93
N LEU A 388 28.54 -2.82 -10.72
CA LEU A 388 29.79 -3.44 -11.18
C LEU A 388 30.57 -2.52 -12.14
N ALA A 389 29.89 -1.90 -13.10
CA ALA A 389 30.47 -0.98 -14.05
C ALA A 389 31.14 0.24 -13.38
N ALA A 390 30.56 0.73 -12.28
CA ALA A 390 31.13 1.82 -11.48
C ALA A 390 32.43 1.42 -10.76
N ASN A 391 32.52 0.19 -10.25
CA ASN A 391 33.51 -0.19 -9.24
C ASN A 391 34.59 -1.17 -9.73
N PHE A 392 34.37 -1.88 -10.84
CA PHE A 392 35.28 -2.92 -11.33
C PHE A 392 35.96 -2.54 -12.65
N ASP A 393 37.05 -3.26 -12.95
CA ASP A 393 37.79 -3.11 -14.19
C ASP A 393 36.93 -3.38 -15.43
N LYS A 394 37.19 -2.62 -16.49
CA LYS A 394 36.48 -2.71 -17.78
C LYS A 394 36.40 -4.15 -18.28
N LYS A 395 37.51 -4.88 -18.29
CA LYS A 395 37.60 -6.22 -18.90
C LYS A 395 36.69 -7.23 -18.21
N ILE A 396 36.55 -7.14 -16.88
CA ILE A 396 35.70 -8.04 -16.09
C ILE A 396 34.24 -7.81 -16.45
N VAL A 397 33.80 -6.55 -16.46
CA VAL A 397 32.41 -6.20 -16.73
C VAL A 397 32.07 -6.46 -18.20
N GLU A 398 32.97 -6.11 -19.13
CA GLU A 398 32.80 -6.36 -20.56
C GLU A 398 32.59 -7.85 -20.87
N ASN A 399 33.35 -8.75 -20.23
CA ASN A 399 33.14 -10.20 -20.36
C ASN A 399 31.77 -10.65 -19.86
N LEU A 400 31.25 -10.05 -18.78
CA LEU A 400 29.90 -10.36 -18.29
C LEU A 400 28.82 -9.84 -19.23
N LEU A 401 28.98 -8.64 -19.79
CA LEU A 401 28.05 -8.10 -20.78
C LEU A 401 28.03 -8.95 -22.05
N LEU A 402 29.19 -9.36 -22.56
CA LEU A 402 29.29 -10.30 -23.68
C LEU A 402 28.58 -11.61 -23.36
N ARG A 403 28.72 -12.11 -22.13
CA ARG A 403 28.05 -13.32 -21.67
C ARG A 403 26.53 -13.25 -21.76
N ILE A 404 25.96 -12.15 -21.27
CA ILE A 404 24.52 -11.92 -21.37
C ILE A 404 24.08 -11.87 -22.84
N LEU A 405 24.84 -11.20 -23.70
CA LEU A 405 24.49 -11.07 -25.12
C LEU A 405 24.53 -12.42 -25.88
N TYR A 406 25.55 -13.25 -25.65
CA TYR A 406 25.70 -14.51 -26.39
C TYR A 406 24.79 -15.64 -25.87
N GLU A 407 24.45 -15.67 -24.58
CA GLU A 407 23.58 -16.72 -24.00
C GLU A 407 22.08 -16.36 -24.05
N SER A 408 21.73 -15.08 -24.20
CA SER A 408 20.33 -14.64 -24.24
C SER A 408 19.67 -14.95 -25.59
N LYS A 409 18.44 -15.48 -25.52
CA LYS A 409 17.47 -15.59 -26.61
C LYS A 409 16.45 -14.45 -26.62
N SER A 410 16.56 -13.49 -25.70
CA SER A 410 15.63 -12.36 -25.57
C SER A 410 16.36 -11.04 -25.70
N SER A 411 15.81 -10.12 -26.50
CA SER A 411 16.31 -8.75 -26.57
C SER A 411 16.07 -7.96 -25.27
N SER A 412 15.26 -8.47 -24.33
CA SER A 412 15.02 -7.84 -23.02
C SER A 412 16.27 -7.79 -22.14
N LEU A 413 17.15 -8.79 -22.24
CA LEU A 413 18.44 -8.78 -21.54
C LEU A 413 19.48 -7.94 -22.31
N THR A 414 19.38 -7.90 -23.63
CA THR A 414 20.19 -7.01 -24.47
C THR A 414 19.88 -5.53 -24.19
N SER A 415 18.63 -5.18 -23.89
CA SER A 415 18.26 -3.81 -23.50
C SER A 415 18.81 -3.40 -22.12
N VAL A 416 18.96 -4.36 -21.20
CA VAL A 416 19.70 -4.14 -19.93
C VAL A 416 21.17 -3.85 -20.24
N VAL A 417 21.82 -4.63 -21.13
CA VAL A 417 23.21 -4.36 -21.56
C VAL A 417 23.33 -2.99 -22.23
N CYS A 418 22.37 -2.61 -23.09
CA CYS A 418 22.28 -1.29 -23.71
C CYS A 418 22.27 -0.17 -22.66
N SER A 419 21.50 -0.34 -21.58
CA SER A 419 21.47 0.63 -20.47
C SER A 419 22.85 0.86 -19.84
N ILE A 420 23.63 -0.20 -19.64
CA ILE A 420 25.00 -0.11 -19.08
C ILE A 420 25.94 0.63 -20.03
N VAL A 421 25.83 0.37 -21.34
CA VAL A 421 26.61 1.07 -22.36
C VAL A 421 26.26 2.57 -22.40
N LEU A 422 24.97 2.92 -22.32
CA LEU A 422 24.54 4.32 -22.28
C LEU A 422 25.01 5.04 -21.00
N ALA A 423 25.06 4.34 -19.86
CA ALA A 423 25.56 4.88 -18.60
C ALA A 423 27.09 5.11 -18.61
N TYR A 424 27.85 4.25 -19.31
CA TYR A 424 29.31 4.30 -19.38
C TYR A 424 29.83 4.25 -20.82
N PRO A 425 29.52 5.25 -21.66
CA PRO A 425 29.78 5.21 -23.10
C PRO A 425 31.27 5.04 -23.42
N HIS A 426 32.16 5.77 -22.75
CA HIS A 426 33.61 5.66 -23.02
C HIS A 426 34.27 4.40 -22.45
N LYS A 427 33.56 3.56 -21.68
CA LYS A 427 34.12 2.36 -21.05
C LYS A 427 33.81 1.07 -21.82
N PHE A 428 32.66 0.99 -22.48
CA PHE A 428 32.17 -0.24 -23.13
C PHE A 428 31.91 -0.05 -24.62
N GLU A 429 32.83 0.61 -25.31
CA GLU A 429 32.74 0.92 -26.74
C GLU A 429 32.66 -0.34 -27.61
N ASN A 430 33.35 -1.42 -27.24
CA ASN A 430 33.29 -2.70 -27.94
C ASN A 430 31.88 -3.31 -27.91
N ILE A 431 31.18 -3.18 -26.77
CA ILE A 431 29.80 -3.63 -26.62
C ILE A 431 28.86 -2.73 -27.43
N ALA A 432 29.12 -1.43 -27.46
CA ALA A 432 28.34 -0.50 -28.28
C ALA A 432 28.39 -0.87 -29.78
N LEU A 433 29.56 -1.22 -30.32
CA LEU A 433 29.70 -1.69 -31.70
C LEU A 433 28.88 -2.96 -31.98
N ILE A 434 28.79 -3.88 -31.01
CA ILE A 434 27.92 -5.06 -31.11
C ILE A 434 26.45 -4.64 -31.17
N LEU A 435 26.01 -3.71 -30.32
CA LEU A 435 24.63 -3.21 -30.34
C LEU A 435 24.29 -2.51 -31.66
N PHE A 436 25.24 -1.77 -32.25
CA PHE A 436 25.06 -1.11 -33.55
C PHE A 436 24.94 -2.11 -34.71
N SER A 437 25.35 -3.37 -34.53
CA SER A 437 25.24 -4.39 -35.57
C SER A 437 23.79 -4.81 -35.87
N SER A 438 22.83 -4.54 -34.98
CA SER A 438 21.41 -4.81 -35.20
C SER A 438 20.60 -3.53 -35.41
N ARG A 439 19.85 -3.50 -36.52
CA ARG A 439 18.94 -2.40 -36.87
C ARG A 439 17.78 -2.26 -35.89
N ASP A 440 17.24 -3.37 -35.39
CA ASP A 440 16.01 -3.36 -34.59
C ASP A 440 16.22 -2.67 -33.23
N PHE A 441 17.45 -2.75 -32.70
CA PHE A 441 17.81 -2.14 -31.41
C PHE A 441 17.78 -0.61 -31.44
N PHE A 442 18.12 0.02 -32.57
CA PHE A 442 18.03 1.48 -32.67
C PHE A 442 16.58 1.96 -32.55
N HIS A 443 15.65 1.31 -33.25
CA HIS A 443 14.22 1.64 -33.18
C HIS A 443 13.66 1.38 -31.78
N ALA A 444 13.94 0.21 -31.21
CA ALA A 444 13.44 -0.15 -29.89
C ALA A 444 13.96 0.77 -28.79
N ASP A 445 15.24 1.17 -28.86
CA ASP A 445 15.83 2.06 -27.88
C ASP A 445 15.37 3.52 -28.04
N LEU A 446 15.07 3.95 -29.27
CA LEU A 446 14.39 5.22 -29.52
C LEU A 446 12.98 5.23 -28.92
N SER A 447 12.20 4.16 -29.11
CA SER A 447 10.88 4.02 -28.48
C SER A 447 10.95 4.02 -26.95
N ARG A 448 11.95 3.33 -26.39
CA ARG A 448 12.26 3.35 -24.95
C ARG A 448 12.55 4.78 -24.47
N TRP A 449 13.39 5.52 -25.19
CA TRP A 449 13.72 6.91 -24.87
C TRP A 449 12.49 7.82 -24.87
N VAL A 450 11.61 7.73 -25.88
CA VAL A 450 10.36 8.50 -25.92
C VAL A 450 9.45 8.18 -24.72
N ALA A 451 9.42 6.92 -24.27
CA ALA A 451 8.59 6.53 -23.14
C ALA A 451 9.09 6.99 -21.77
N GLU A 452 10.35 7.42 -21.64
CA GLU A 452 10.88 7.94 -20.36
C GLU A 452 10.06 9.13 -19.84
N ASN A 453 9.48 9.93 -20.74
CA ASN A 453 8.57 11.04 -20.38
C ASN A 453 7.33 10.59 -19.59
N ARG A 454 6.93 9.32 -19.68
CA ARG A 454 5.76 8.75 -18.98
C ARG A 454 6.15 7.87 -17.79
N ALA A 455 7.40 7.46 -17.67
CA ALA A 455 7.85 6.49 -16.66
C ALA A 455 7.54 6.93 -15.22
N LYS A 456 7.82 8.21 -14.89
CA LYS A 456 7.56 8.76 -13.55
C LYS A 456 6.09 8.70 -13.16
N SER A 457 5.18 8.99 -14.09
CA SER A 457 3.73 8.91 -13.87
C SER A 457 3.31 7.47 -13.61
N LEU A 458 3.78 6.52 -14.44
CA LEU A 458 3.48 5.10 -14.30
C LEU A 458 3.96 4.52 -12.96
N TYR A 459 5.18 4.87 -12.52
CA TYR A 459 5.72 4.41 -11.23
C TYR A 459 5.02 5.03 -10.02
N SER A 460 4.34 6.16 -10.20
CA SER A 460 3.61 6.84 -9.13
C SER A 460 2.22 6.23 -8.89
N ILE A 461 1.74 5.37 -9.78
CA ILE A 461 0.43 4.72 -9.64
C ILE A 461 0.43 3.82 -8.39
N GLY A 462 -0.50 4.08 -7.47
CA GLY A 462 -0.61 3.33 -6.21
C GLY A 462 0.42 3.71 -5.14
N SER A 463 1.30 4.69 -5.42
CA SER A 463 2.18 5.27 -4.40
C SER A 463 1.35 5.95 -3.29
N GLY A 464 1.80 5.80 -2.05
CA GLY A 464 1.10 6.33 -0.86
C GLY A 464 0.22 5.32 -0.11
N LEU A 465 -0.25 4.25 -0.78
CA LEU A 465 -1.19 3.29 -0.17
C LEU A 465 -0.55 2.36 0.88
N ASN A 466 0.73 2.00 0.72
CA ASN A 466 1.45 1.17 1.68
C ASN A 466 2.87 1.73 1.93
N GLN A 467 3.11 2.24 3.14
CA GLN A 467 4.35 2.92 3.49
C GLN A 467 5.61 2.06 3.30
N ILE A 468 5.55 0.77 3.64
CA ILE A 468 6.69 -0.14 3.49
C ILE A 468 6.97 -0.39 2.00
N LYS A 469 5.93 -0.67 1.20
CA LYS A 469 6.08 -0.84 -0.25
C LYS A 469 6.58 0.43 -0.93
N ASN A 470 6.13 1.61 -0.50
CA ASN A 470 6.61 2.88 -1.05
C ASN A 470 8.12 3.04 -0.83
N LEU A 471 8.57 2.89 0.42
CA LEU A 471 9.97 3.06 0.81
C LEU A 471 10.91 2.06 0.12
N LEU A 472 10.47 0.81 -0.04
CA LEU A 472 11.32 -0.25 -0.59
C LEU A 472 11.35 -0.27 -2.11
N TYR A 473 10.22 0.05 -2.77
CA TYR A 473 10.00 -0.25 -4.19
C TYR A 473 9.72 1.00 -5.03
N ASN A 474 8.71 1.81 -4.67
CA ASN A 474 8.33 2.98 -5.47
C ASN A 474 9.42 4.06 -5.45
N ASP A 475 9.96 4.38 -4.27
CA ASP A 475 11.04 5.36 -4.13
C ASP A 475 12.29 4.94 -4.90
N GLU A 476 12.55 3.63 -4.97
CA GLU A 476 13.64 3.07 -5.76
C GLU A 476 13.43 3.31 -7.26
N ARG A 477 12.22 3.06 -7.77
CA ARG A 477 11.88 3.31 -9.18
C ARG A 477 11.91 4.78 -9.54
N LEU A 478 11.35 5.65 -8.70
CA LEU A 478 11.30 7.09 -8.96
C LEU A 478 12.70 7.70 -9.08
N LYS A 479 13.67 7.25 -8.27
CA LYS A 479 15.07 7.67 -8.38
C LYS A 479 15.69 7.34 -9.73
N THR A 480 15.34 6.20 -10.34
CA THR A 480 15.88 5.82 -11.66
C THR A 480 15.44 6.75 -12.80
N CYS A 481 14.40 7.56 -12.61
CA CYS A 481 13.97 8.56 -13.58
C CYS A 481 14.87 9.80 -13.59
N GLU A 482 15.73 9.97 -12.59
CA GLU A 482 16.66 11.10 -12.45
C GLU A 482 18.04 10.81 -13.06
N ASP A 483 18.27 9.57 -13.51
CA ASP A 483 19.51 9.13 -14.13
C ASP A 483 19.78 9.83 -15.47
N GLU A 484 20.84 10.64 -15.57
CA GLU A 484 21.14 11.48 -16.75
C GLU A 484 21.31 10.67 -18.05
N TYR A 485 21.89 9.47 -18.00
CA TYR A 485 22.10 8.64 -19.19
C TYR A 485 20.80 8.19 -19.86
N ARG A 486 19.65 8.25 -19.15
CA ARG A 486 18.32 7.94 -19.70
C ARG A 486 17.86 8.93 -20.74
N LYS A 487 18.41 10.15 -20.72
CA LYS A 487 18.16 11.20 -21.73
C LYS A 487 18.87 10.90 -23.05
N SER A 488 19.68 9.84 -23.12
CA SER A 488 20.34 9.37 -24.34
C SER A 488 19.72 8.08 -24.89
N ASN A 489 20.11 7.72 -26.11
CA ASN A 489 19.73 6.50 -26.80
C ASN A 489 20.86 6.04 -27.75
N LEU A 490 20.71 4.86 -28.36
CA LEU A 490 21.70 4.30 -29.28
C LEU A 490 21.99 5.18 -30.51
N GLU A 491 20.98 5.86 -31.06
CA GLU A 491 21.16 6.78 -32.20
C GLU A 491 22.10 7.92 -31.83
N ASN A 492 21.81 8.60 -30.71
CA ASN A 492 22.61 9.70 -30.18
C ASN A 492 24.03 9.23 -29.85
N LEU A 493 24.18 8.03 -29.26
CA LEU A 493 25.49 7.48 -28.91
C LEU A 493 26.33 7.18 -30.16
N CYS A 494 25.73 6.52 -31.15
CA CYS A 494 26.39 6.19 -32.42
C CYS A 494 26.89 7.46 -33.13
N LEU A 495 26.07 8.51 -33.16
CA LEU A 495 26.45 9.78 -33.75
C LEU A 495 27.55 10.49 -32.94
N ARG A 496 27.41 10.51 -31.61
CA ARG A 496 28.37 11.17 -30.70
C ARG A 496 29.77 10.59 -30.82
N TYR A 497 29.90 9.27 -30.90
CA TYR A 497 31.18 8.61 -31.12
C TYR A 497 31.89 9.04 -32.40
N GLN A 498 31.14 9.37 -33.46
CA GLN A 498 31.74 9.84 -34.69
C GLN A 498 32.30 11.27 -34.55
N PHE A 499 31.81 12.08 -33.63
CA PHE A 499 32.33 13.44 -33.40
C PHE A 499 33.43 13.47 -32.34
N GLU A 500 33.20 12.80 -31.22
CA GLU A 500 34.06 12.88 -30.03
C GLU A 500 35.13 11.80 -29.97
N GLY A 501 34.92 10.67 -30.63
CA GLY A 501 35.71 9.46 -30.40
C GLY A 501 35.56 8.92 -28.97
N ILE A 502 36.49 8.05 -28.58
CA ILE A 502 36.64 7.53 -27.23
C ILE A 502 37.74 8.33 -26.52
N LYS A 503 37.42 8.78 -25.29
CA LYS A 503 38.23 9.73 -24.52
C LYS A 503 39.68 9.25 -24.28
N ASP A 504 39.88 7.94 -24.09
CA ASP A 504 41.17 7.36 -23.72
C ASP A 504 41.95 6.79 -24.93
N TYR A 505 41.41 6.91 -26.14
CA TYR A 505 42.05 6.45 -27.37
C TYR A 505 42.98 7.52 -27.95
N SER A 506 44.09 7.07 -28.55
CA SER A 506 44.92 7.91 -29.41
C SER A 506 44.16 8.32 -30.69
N ASN A 507 44.67 9.33 -31.40
CA ASN A 507 44.06 9.79 -32.67
C ASN A 507 43.97 8.66 -33.71
N GLU A 508 44.96 7.77 -33.78
CA GLU A 508 44.95 6.62 -34.70
C GLU A 508 43.90 5.58 -34.30
N GLU A 509 43.79 5.28 -33.00
CA GLU A 509 42.77 4.36 -32.47
C GLU A 509 41.36 4.91 -32.70
N ASN A 510 41.14 6.20 -32.44
CA ASN A 510 39.87 6.86 -32.71
C ASN A 510 39.52 6.86 -34.20
N THR A 511 40.51 7.04 -35.09
CA THR A 511 40.29 6.95 -36.53
C THR A 511 39.83 5.54 -36.94
N LYS A 512 40.48 4.49 -36.41
CA LYS A 512 40.08 3.09 -36.67
C LYS A 512 38.71 2.77 -36.10
N PHE A 513 38.41 3.27 -34.89
CA PHE A 513 37.12 3.08 -34.24
C PHE A 513 35.97 3.73 -35.03
N ILE A 514 36.15 4.99 -35.44
CA ILE A 514 35.16 5.70 -36.26
C ILE A 514 35.00 5.01 -37.62
N GLN A 515 36.09 4.53 -38.23
CA GLN A 515 36.00 3.74 -39.47
C GLN A 515 35.16 2.47 -39.27
N THR A 516 35.29 1.80 -38.13
CA THR A 516 34.47 0.62 -37.80
C THR A 516 32.97 0.97 -37.73
N ILE A 517 32.62 2.14 -37.17
CA ILE A 517 31.25 2.64 -37.17
C ILE A 517 30.76 2.88 -38.61
N PHE A 518 31.58 3.50 -39.45
CA PHE A 518 31.24 3.70 -40.86
C PHE A 518 31.00 2.38 -41.60
N ASP A 519 31.84 1.38 -41.38
CA ASP A 519 31.68 0.06 -42.00
C ASP A 519 30.35 -0.59 -41.57
N ILE A 520 29.95 -0.43 -40.30
CA ILE A 520 28.65 -0.90 -39.79
C ILE A 520 27.50 -0.15 -40.48
N LEU A 521 27.56 1.18 -40.56
CA LEU A 521 26.52 2.00 -41.19
C LEU A 521 26.41 1.70 -42.70
N ASP A 522 27.53 1.52 -43.38
CA ASP A 522 27.58 1.18 -44.80
C ASP A 522 27.02 -0.22 -45.06
N LYS A 523 27.32 -1.19 -44.19
CA LYS A 523 26.71 -2.53 -44.23
C LYS A 523 25.20 -2.47 -44.11
N HIS A 524 24.66 -1.72 -43.14
CA HIS A 524 23.20 -1.55 -43.00
C HIS A 524 22.60 -0.86 -44.22
N ASN A 525 23.20 0.24 -44.69
CA ASN A 525 22.75 0.97 -45.88
C ASN A 525 22.72 0.08 -47.14
N SER A 526 23.69 -0.83 -47.30
CA SER A 526 23.74 -1.75 -48.44
C SER A 526 22.67 -2.86 -48.41
N SER A 527 22.01 -3.06 -47.26
CA SER A 527 21.01 -4.12 -47.08
C SER A 527 19.57 -3.71 -47.39
N PHE A 528 19.32 -2.41 -47.64
CA PHE A 528 18.00 -1.90 -47.99
C PHE A 528 17.62 -2.32 -49.43
N ILE A 529 16.39 -2.82 -49.62
CA ILE A 529 15.89 -3.36 -50.90
C ILE A 529 14.80 -2.45 -51.49
N ASP A 530 14.86 -1.15 -51.20
CA ASP A 530 13.90 -0.12 -51.66
C ASP A 530 12.42 -0.43 -51.35
N SER A 531 12.14 -1.10 -50.23
CA SER A 531 10.77 -1.19 -49.68
C SER A 531 10.42 0.07 -48.89
N GLU A 532 9.14 0.44 -48.78
CA GLU A 532 8.71 1.63 -48.01
C GLU A 532 9.20 1.59 -46.55
N GLU A 533 9.19 0.40 -45.93
CA GLU A 533 9.70 0.17 -44.57
C GLU A 533 11.23 0.35 -44.50
N ASP A 534 11.96 -0.13 -45.51
CA ASP A 534 13.42 0.07 -45.62
C ASP A 534 13.77 1.54 -45.86
N ILE A 535 12.97 2.28 -46.65
CA ILE A 535 13.20 3.72 -46.86
C ILE A 535 12.97 4.48 -45.55
N SER A 536 11.91 4.17 -44.79
CA SER A 536 11.68 4.75 -43.47
C SER A 536 12.84 4.47 -42.50
N LYS A 537 13.28 3.20 -42.44
CA LYS A 537 14.45 2.77 -41.63
C LYS A 537 15.73 3.49 -42.07
N SER A 538 15.95 3.70 -43.36
CA SER A 538 17.14 4.35 -43.90
C SER A 538 17.27 5.83 -43.48
N ILE A 539 16.17 6.51 -43.15
CA ILE A 539 16.19 7.89 -42.62
C ILE A 539 16.90 7.92 -41.26
N LEU A 540 16.63 6.95 -40.39
CA LEU A 540 17.30 6.82 -39.09
C LEU A 540 18.82 6.68 -39.26
N PHE A 541 19.25 5.82 -40.18
CA PHE A 541 20.67 5.61 -40.49
C PHE A 541 21.32 6.84 -41.13
N ALA A 542 20.57 7.63 -41.91
CA ALA A 542 21.07 8.88 -42.46
C ALA A 542 21.29 9.94 -41.37
N ARG A 543 20.41 10.03 -40.38
CA ARG A 543 20.51 10.96 -39.24
C ARG A 543 21.70 10.67 -38.32
N MET A 544 22.09 9.40 -38.19
CA MET A 544 23.22 9.01 -37.35
C MET A 544 24.57 8.99 -38.07
N ASP A 545 24.63 9.20 -39.40
CA ASP A 545 25.89 9.20 -40.16
C ASP A 545 26.43 10.63 -40.32
N ARG A 546 27.54 10.97 -39.63
CA ARG A 546 28.11 12.32 -39.70
C ARG A 546 28.48 12.73 -41.14
N ARG A 547 28.76 11.78 -42.04
CA ARG A 547 29.09 12.05 -43.46
C ARG A 547 27.89 12.58 -44.25
N LYS A 548 26.67 12.40 -43.73
CA LYS A 548 25.41 12.85 -44.34
C LYS A 548 24.81 14.07 -43.65
N LEU A 549 25.44 14.61 -42.60
CA LEU A 549 24.97 15.80 -41.90
C LEU A 549 25.57 17.09 -42.45
N LYS A 550 24.77 18.16 -42.49
CA LYS A 550 25.20 19.52 -42.82
C LYS A 550 25.02 20.43 -41.61
N PRO A 551 26.06 21.14 -41.16
CA PRO A 551 25.95 22.07 -40.05
C PRO A 551 25.24 23.36 -40.47
N GLU A 552 24.31 23.81 -39.64
CA GLU A 552 23.56 25.06 -39.73
C GLU A 552 23.79 25.87 -38.45
N PHE A 553 24.31 27.09 -38.60
CA PHE A 553 24.69 27.93 -37.48
C PHE A 553 23.52 28.84 -37.08
N VAL A 554 22.98 28.64 -35.87
CA VAL A 554 21.96 29.52 -35.31
C VAL A 554 22.65 30.63 -34.51
N ARG A 555 22.74 31.82 -35.11
CA ARG A 555 23.51 32.96 -34.58
C ARG A 555 23.05 33.45 -33.20
N ASP A 556 21.80 33.21 -32.82
CA ASP A 556 21.21 33.73 -31.57
C ASP A 556 21.45 32.84 -30.34
N LYS A 557 21.94 31.60 -30.49
CA LYS A 557 22.07 30.65 -29.37
C LYS A 557 23.46 30.02 -29.19
N ASN A 558 24.44 30.33 -30.05
CA ASN A 558 25.72 29.59 -30.12
C ASN A 558 25.51 28.07 -30.29
N GLU A 559 24.41 27.66 -30.94
CA GLU A 559 24.07 26.26 -31.19
C GLU A 559 24.33 25.91 -32.67
N ILE A 560 24.88 24.71 -32.91
CA ILE A 560 25.03 24.13 -34.25
C ILE A 560 23.92 23.11 -34.42
N HIS A 561 23.01 23.38 -35.35
CA HIS A 561 22.00 22.42 -35.78
C HIS A 561 22.56 21.59 -36.94
N PHE A 562 22.19 20.32 -37.02
CA PHE A 562 22.56 19.47 -38.15
C PHE A 562 21.31 19.15 -38.98
N SER A 563 21.33 19.50 -40.26
CA SER A 563 20.35 19.02 -41.23
C SER A 563 20.85 17.75 -41.91
N THR A 564 19.99 16.74 -42.01
CA THR A 564 20.32 15.46 -42.64
C THR A 564 20.13 15.56 -44.15
N LYS A 565 21.13 15.14 -44.93
CA LYS A 565 21.01 15.03 -46.39
C LYS A 565 20.20 13.78 -46.76
N LEU A 566 18.89 13.96 -46.94
CA LEU A 566 17.96 12.91 -47.38
C LEU A 566 17.86 12.85 -48.91
N THR A 567 17.51 11.68 -49.45
CA THR A 567 17.05 11.53 -50.85
C THR A 567 15.64 12.10 -51.00
N GLU A 568 15.18 12.35 -52.23
CA GLU A 568 13.82 12.87 -52.48
C GLU A 568 12.74 11.91 -51.95
N GLU A 569 12.92 10.60 -52.11
CA GLU A 569 11.99 9.58 -51.59
C GLU A 569 11.92 9.57 -50.06
N GLN A 570 13.07 9.66 -49.38
CA GLN A 570 13.14 9.78 -47.93
C GLN A 570 12.47 11.06 -47.42
N LYS A 571 12.64 12.16 -48.15
CA LYS A 571 12.04 13.45 -47.81
C LYS A 571 10.52 13.38 -47.91
N LEU A 572 9.99 12.80 -49.00
CA LEU A 572 8.54 12.61 -49.18
C LEU A 572 7.93 11.74 -48.07
N LEU A 573 8.56 10.62 -47.70
CA LEU A 573 8.09 9.78 -46.60
C LEU A 573 8.18 10.45 -45.23
N SER A 574 9.24 11.23 -44.98
CA SER A 574 9.38 12.01 -43.74
C SER A 574 8.29 13.07 -43.63
N GLU A 575 8.02 13.81 -44.72
CA GLU A 575 6.97 14.83 -44.77
C GLU A 575 5.59 14.20 -44.61
N ALA A 576 5.32 13.08 -45.30
CA ALA A 576 4.07 12.34 -45.14
C ALA A 576 3.86 11.84 -43.69
N SER A 577 4.91 11.29 -43.07
CA SER A 577 4.85 10.82 -41.68
C SER A 577 4.62 11.97 -40.69
N GLN A 578 5.23 13.13 -40.94
CA GLN A 578 5.00 14.34 -40.14
C GLN A 578 3.57 14.85 -40.28
N LEU A 579 3.00 14.83 -41.49
CA LEU A 579 1.61 15.19 -41.74
C LEU A 579 0.65 14.26 -40.97
N ILE A 580 0.84 12.94 -41.09
CA ILE A 580 0.03 11.95 -40.35
C ILE A 580 0.13 12.18 -38.83
N ASN A 581 1.34 12.41 -38.32
CA ASN A 581 1.56 12.66 -36.90
C ASN A 581 0.87 13.97 -36.45
N ASN A 582 1.03 15.05 -37.22
CA ASN A 582 0.35 16.32 -36.97
C ASN A 582 -1.18 16.17 -37.00
N ASP A 583 -1.72 15.34 -37.91
CA ASP A 583 -3.15 15.07 -38.00
C ASP A 583 -3.68 14.28 -36.79
N VAL A 584 -2.95 13.24 -36.35
CA VAL A 584 -3.33 12.44 -35.17
C VAL A 584 -3.31 13.30 -33.90
N TYR A 585 -2.30 14.18 -33.75
CA TYR A 585 -2.13 15.01 -32.57
C TYR A 585 -2.75 16.41 -32.67
N LYS A 586 -3.41 16.73 -33.79
CA LYS A 586 -4.02 18.04 -34.10
C LYS A 586 -4.85 18.59 -32.94
N TYR A 587 -5.61 17.73 -32.26
CA TYR A 587 -6.54 18.11 -31.21
C TYR A 587 -6.06 17.82 -29.78
N VAL A 588 -4.78 17.47 -29.56
CA VAL A 588 -4.29 17.20 -28.20
C VAL A 588 -4.30 18.45 -27.32
N GLY A 589 -3.93 19.61 -27.87
CA GLY A 589 -3.94 20.88 -27.13
C GLY A 589 -5.34 21.19 -26.57
N ILE A 590 -6.34 21.19 -27.45
CA ILE A 590 -7.73 21.47 -27.05
C ILE A 590 -8.32 20.37 -26.15
N ASN A 591 -7.92 19.09 -26.33
CA ASN A 591 -8.34 18.01 -25.44
C ASN A 591 -7.83 18.20 -24.01
N LEU A 592 -6.54 18.54 -23.85
CA LEU A 592 -5.94 18.83 -22.55
C LEU A 592 -6.66 19.99 -21.87
N TRP A 593 -6.93 21.06 -22.62
CA TRP A 593 -7.69 22.21 -22.14
C TRP A 593 -9.14 21.86 -21.77
N SER A 594 -9.82 20.98 -22.51
CA SER A 594 -11.25 20.69 -22.33
C SER A 594 -11.62 20.02 -20.99
N ASN A 595 -10.66 19.47 -20.25
CA ASN A 595 -10.93 18.80 -18.97
C ASN A 595 -11.26 19.83 -17.88
N LEU A 596 -12.47 19.78 -17.31
CA LEU A 596 -12.93 20.72 -16.28
C LEU A 596 -12.17 20.58 -14.94
N PHE A 597 -11.63 19.40 -14.65
CA PHE A 597 -11.14 19.01 -13.31
C PHE A 597 -9.62 18.78 -13.21
N ARG A 598 -8.82 19.14 -14.23
CA ARG A 598 -7.33 19.09 -14.18
C ARG A 598 -6.75 20.48 -13.95
N SER A 599 -5.57 20.56 -13.31
CA SER A 599 -4.92 21.83 -12.95
C SER A 599 -4.53 22.67 -14.17
N ASP A 600 -4.69 23.99 -14.03
CA ASP A 600 -4.51 25.00 -15.07
C ASP A 600 -3.03 25.31 -15.42
N ASP A 601 -2.07 24.49 -14.99
CA ASP A 601 -0.62 24.80 -15.06
C ASP A 601 0.05 24.54 -16.43
N TYR A 602 -0.73 24.21 -17.48
CA TYR A 602 -0.19 24.06 -18.83
C TYR A 602 -0.24 25.39 -19.60
N GLU A 603 0.91 25.93 -20.00
CA GLU A 603 0.98 27.22 -20.72
C GLU A 603 0.12 27.26 -22.00
N GLY A 604 -0.08 26.12 -22.67
CA GLY A 604 -0.95 26.03 -23.85
C GLY A 604 -2.45 26.20 -23.56
N ASN A 605 -2.87 26.13 -22.30
CA ASN A 605 -4.26 26.41 -21.92
C ASN A 605 -4.63 27.90 -22.11
N LYS A 606 -3.64 28.81 -21.97
CA LYS A 606 -3.84 30.27 -22.07
C LYS A 606 -4.45 30.68 -23.41
N ILE A 607 -4.06 30.01 -24.50
CA ILE A 607 -4.55 30.31 -25.85
C ILE A 607 -6.08 30.21 -25.90
N TYR A 608 -6.65 29.17 -25.30
CA TYR A 608 -8.09 28.93 -25.29
C TYR A 608 -8.82 29.68 -24.16
N ASP A 609 -8.16 29.95 -23.02
CA ASP A 609 -8.75 30.75 -21.94
C ASP A 609 -8.90 32.24 -22.35
N GLU A 610 -7.91 32.79 -23.05
CA GLU A 610 -7.94 34.15 -23.59
C GLU A 610 -8.89 34.25 -24.80
N ASN A 611 -8.94 33.21 -25.64
CA ASN A 611 -9.82 33.16 -26.81
C ASN A 611 -10.69 31.87 -26.87
N PRO A 612 -11.77 31.77 -26.07
CA PRO A 612 -12.63 30.58 -26.06
C PRO A 612 -13.36 30.30 -27.39
N LEU A 613 -13.53 31.32 -28.25
CA LEU A 613 -14.15 31.16 -29.56
C LEU A 613 -13.27 30.35 -30.53
N LEU A 614 -11.95 30.32 -30.32
CA LEU A 614 -11.05 29.44 -31.05
C LEU A 614 -11.40 27.97 -30.77
N ALA A 615 -11.66 27.62 -29.50
CA ALA A 615 -12.05 26.26 -29.13
C ALA A 615 -13.38 25.85 -29.78
N LEU A 616 -14.33 26.79 -29.88
CA LEU A 616 -15.58 26.57 -30.58
C LEU A 616 -15.41 26.34 -32.09
N LYS A 617 -14.47 27.06 -32.72
CA LYS A 617 -14.14 26.84 -34.13
C LYS A 617 -13.53 25.45 -34.33
N GLU A 618 -12.52 25.10 -33.53
CA GLU A 618 -11.81 23.83 -33.62
C GLU A 618 -12.70 22.62 -33.31
N VAL A 619 -13.68 22.74 -32.41
CA VAL A 619 -14.64 21.64 -32.16
C VAL A 619 -15.59 21.41 -33.33
N LYS A 620 -16.03 22.49 -34.02
CA LYS A 620 -16.86 22.37 -35.23
C LYS A 620 -16.07 21.69 -36.36
N GLU A 621 -14.80 22.05 -36.50
CA GLU A 621 -13.87 21.37 -37.42
C GLU A 621 -13.68 19.90 -37.05
N LEU A 622 -13.41 19.60 -35.77
CA LEU A 622 -13.22 18.22 -35.30
C LEU A 622 -14.44 17.33 -35.57
N ILE A 623 -15.66 17.85 -35.37
CA ILE A 623 -16.88 17.08 -35.66
C ILE A 623 -16.98 16.76 -37.16
N GLN A 624 -16.52 17.64 -38.03
CA GLN A 624 -16.49 17.38 -39.47
C GLN A 624 -15.39 16.38 -39.81
N ASP A 625 -14.19 16.54 -39.26
CA ASP A 625 -13.08 15.60 -39.43
C ASP A 625 -13.45 14.19 -38.95
N LEU A 626 -14.21 14.06 -37.85
CA LEU A 626 -14.71 12.76 -37.35
C LEU A 626 -15.74 12.10 -38.28
N LYS A 627 -16.42 12.86 -39.15
CA LYS A 627 -17.34 12.30 -40.16
C LYS A 627 -16.59 11.88 -41.41
N ASP A 628 -15.59 12.66 -41.79
CA ASP A 628 -14.85 12.47 -43.04
C ASP A 628 -13.71 11.44 -42.89
N ASN A 629 -13.16 11.30 -41.67
CA ASN A 629 -12.07 10.38 -41.36
C ASN A 629 -12.60 9.07 -40.75
N SER A 630 -12.33 7.94 -41.43
CA SER A 630 -12.74 6.60 -41.00
C SER A 630 -11.67 5.85 -40.19
N SER A 631 -10.53 6.48 -39.85
CA SER A 631 -9.49 5.88 -39.01
C SER A 631 -10.00 5.57 -37.61
N TYR A 632 -9.79 4.33 -37.18
CA TYR A 632 -10.13 3.88 -35.83
C TYR A 632 -9.31 4.61 -34.77
N GLU A 633 -8.01 4.81 -35.00
CA GLU A 633 -7.10 5.51 -34.09
C GLU A 633 -7.54 6.96 -33.90
N PHE A 634 -7.82 7.67 -35.00
CA PHE A 634 -8.28 9.05 -34.95
C PHE A 634 -9.60 9.18 -34.17
N ALA A 635 -10.56 8.28 -34.42
CA ALA A 635 -11.81 8.24 -33.67
C ALA A 635 -11.59 7.91 -32.19
N LEU A 636 -10.70 6.97 -31.86
CA LEU A 636 -10.40 6.55 -30.48
C LEU A 636 -9.87 7.73 -29.65
N PHE A 637 -8.96 8.54 -30.19
CA PHE A 637 -8.37 9.67 -29.49
C PHE A 637 -9.30 10.90 -29.42
N ASN A 638 -10.17 11.09 -30.41
CA ASN A 638 -10.85 12.37 -30.58
C ASN A 638 -12.38 12.36 -30.38
N LYS A 639 -13.06 11.21 -30.42
CA LYS A 639 -14.55 11.13 -30.40
C LYS A 639 -15.22 11.75 -29.16
N THR A 640 -14.51 11.84 -28.03
CA THR A 640 -15.05 12.36 -26.76
C THR A 640 -14.79 13.84 -26.55
N ILE A 641 -13.80 14.40 -27.25
CA ILE A 641 -13.36 15.79 -27.13
C ILE A 641 -14.52 16.78 -27.35
N PRO A 642 -15.41 16.61 -28.37
CA PRO A 642 -16.45 17.60 -28.63
C PRO A 642 -17.37 17.85 -27.44
N TYR A 643 -17.75 16.79 -26.72
CA TYR A 643 -18.63 16.89 -25.56
C TYR A 643 -18.01 17.69 -24.43
N LYS A 644 -16.71 17.45 -24.15
CA LYS A 644 -15.96 18.16 -23.11
C LYS A 644 -15.80 19.65 -23.42
N ILE A 645 -15.51 19.98 -24.68
CA ILE A 645 -15.41 21.39 -25.11
C ILE A 645 -16.76 22.08 -24.95
N CYS A 646 -17.85 21.50 -25.45
CA CYS A 646 -19.19 22.07 -25.30
C CYS A 646 -19.55 22.30 -23.83
N ALA A 647 -19.26 21.31 -22.96
CA ALA A 647 -19.47 21.43 -21.52
C ALA A 647 -18.65 22.56 -20.89
N LYS A 648 -17.33 22.62 -21.15
CA LYS A 648 -16.44 23.66 -20.60
C LYS A 648 -16.84 25.05 -21.08
N LEU A 649 -17.21 25.21 -22.36
CA LEU A 649 -17.66 26.47 -22.92
C LEU A 649 -18.94 26.98 -22.25
N ILE A 650 -19.94 26.10 -22.05
CA ILE A 650 -21.15 26.47 -21.32
C ILE A 650 -20.83 26.79 -19.85
N PHE A 651 -20.04 25.96 -19.19
CA PHE A 651 -19.78 26.09 -17.75
C PHE A 651 -18.93 27.32 -17.39
N LYS A 652 -17.87 27.63 -18.15
CA LYS A 652 -16.92 28.72 -17.84
C LYS A 652 -17.03 29.96 -18.71
N HIS A 653 -17.61 29.87 -19.92
CA HIS A 653 -17.51 30.92 -20.95
C HIS A 653 -18.82 31.22 -21.69
N SER A 654 -19.97 30.87 -21.11
CA SER A 654 -21.28 31.06 -21.77
C SER A 654 -21.56 32.51 -22.15
N ASP A 655 -21.02 33.47 -21.39
CA ASP A 655 -21.13 34.92 -21.60
C ASP A 655 -20.52 35.37 -22.94
N LYS A 656 -19.50 34.65 -23.44
CA LYS A 656 -18.81 34.97 -24.70
C LYS A 656 -19.42 34.30 -25.94
N LEU A 657 -20.41 33.43 -25.77
CA LEU A 657 -21.05 32.67 -26.86
C LEU A 657 -22.29 33.40 -27.40
N SER A 658 -22.51 33.32 -28.71
CA SER A 658 -23.78 33.71 -29.34
C SER A 658 -24.91 32.74 -28.97
N GLU A 659 -26.17 33.12 -29.19
CA GLU A 659 -27.32 32.22 -28.93
C GLU A 659 -27.23 30.92 -29.73
N ASP A 660 -26.86 31.00 -31.01
CA ASP A 660 -26.68 29.81 -31.87
C ASP A 660 -25.54 28.92 -31.36
N ASP A 661 -24.45 29.51 -30.87
CA ASP A 661 -23.32 28.76 -30.32
C ASP A 661 -23.64 28.11 -28.97
N ARG A 662 -24.45 28.77 -28.13
CA ARG A 662 -24.99 28.18 -26.90
C ARG A 662 -25.88 26.99 -27.22
N LYS A 663 -26.77 27.12 -28.21
CA LYS A 663 -27.64 26.02 -28.67
C LYS A 663 -26.84 24.84 -29.22
N PHE A 664 -25.81 25.11 -30.03
CA PHE A 664 -24.89 24.08 -30.50
C PHE A 664 -24.22 23.32 -29.35
N CYS A 665 -23.72 24.04 -28.33
CA CYS A 665 -23.09 23.40 -27.17
C CYS A 665 -24.10 22.60 -26.33
N LYS A 666 -25.32 23.14 -26.14
CA LYS A 666 -26.44 22.45 -25.48
C LYS A 666 -26.73 21.11 -26.15
N ASP A 667 -26.91 21.08 -27.47
CA ASP A 667 -27.21 19.84 -28.22
C ASP A 667 -26.08 18.81 -28.06
N GLY A 668 -24.82 19.26 -28.01
CA GLY A 668 -23.66 18.41 -27.71
C GLY A 668 -23.74 17.78 -26.31
N ILE A 669 -24.06 18.57 -25.28
CA ILE A 669 -24.19 18.13 -23.89
C ILE A 669 -25.34 17.13 -23.74
N VAL A 670 -26.52 17.44 -24.29
CA VAL A 670 -27.70 16.57 -24.29
C VAL A 670 -27.37 15.23 -24.94
N LYS A 671 -26.78 15.27 -26.15
CA LYS A 671 -26.38 14.06 -26.88
C LYS A 671 -25.35 13.24 -26.11
N SER A 672 -24.42 13.89 -25.39
CA SER A 672 -23.43 13.18 -24.57
C SER A 672 -24.12 12.32 -23.52
N ILE A 673 -25.03 12.90 -22.72
CA ILE A 673 -25.73 12.23 -21.62
C ILE A 673 -26.67 11.14 -22.14
N GLN A 674 -27.36 11.37 -23.26
CA GLN A 674 -28.24 10.39 -23.88
C GLN A 674 -27.50 9.10 -24.31
N ARG A 675 -26.17 9.11 -24.48
CA ARG A 675 -25.39 7.88 -24.74
C ARG A 675 -25.54 6.83 -23.64
N LEU A 676 -25.90 7.23 -22.41
CA LEU A 676 -26.14 6.33 -21.29
C LEU A 676 -27.30 5.34 -21.53
N THR A 677 -28.16 5.58 -22.53
CA THR A 677 -29.27 4.68 -22.88
C THR A 677 -28.92 3.69 -24.01
N LEU A 678 -27.70 3.77 -24.59
CA LEU A 678 -27.27 2.94 -25.71
C LEU A 678 -26.66 1.61 -25.25
N ASP A 679 -26.96 0.51 -25.96
CA ASP A 679 -26.43 -0.83 -25.66
C ASP A 679 -24.91 -0.95 -25.84
N ASN A 680 -24.34 -0.21 -26.80
CA ASN A 680 -22.93 -0.28 -27.19
C ASN A 680 -22.07 0.80 -26.53
N TYR A 681 -22.61 1.52 -25.55
CA TYR A 681 -21.89 2.53 -24.82
C TYR A 681 -21.17 1.91 -23.61
N ASP A 682 -19.85 1.99 -23.62
CA ASP A 682 -19.00 1.70 -22.48
C ASP A 682 -18.27 2.96 -22.03
N TYR A 683 -18.43 3.29 -20.75
CA TYR A 683 -17.80 4.45 -20.15
C TYR A 683 -16.27 4.33 -20.22
N GLN A 684 -15.63 5.43 -20.62
CA GLN A 684 -14.18 5.62 -20.50
C GLN A 684 -13.92 6.86 -19.64
N ILE A 685 -12.91 6.80 -18.76
CA ILE A 685 -12.54 7.95 -17.93
C ILE A 685 -12.25 9.15 -18.85
N SER A 686 -12.89 10.30 -18.58
CA SER A 686 -12.81 11.52 -19.40
C SER A 686 -13.47 11.40 -20.79
N ASP A 687 -14.60 10.69 -20.89
CA ASP A 687 -15.41 10.62 -22.13
C ASP A 687 -16.45 11.74 -22.31
N GLY A 688 -16.51 12.68 -21.36
CA GLY A 688 -17.38 13.85 -21.39
C GLY A 688 -18.66 13.74 -20.57
N ILE A 689 -19.04 12.56 -20.04
CA ILE A 689 -20.28 12.46 -19.23
C ILE A 689 -20.18 13.29 -17.95
N GLU A 690 -19.05 13.24 -17.25
CA GLU A 690 -18.85 14.02 -16.01
C GLU A 690 -18.95 15.51 -16.32
N GLU A 691 -18.16 16.00 -17.27
CA GLU A 691 -18.14 17.40 -17.69
C GLU A 691 -19.52 17.90 -18.13
N CYS A 692 -20.22 17.12 -18.97
CA CYS A 692 -21.57 17.45 -19.44
C CYS A 692 -22.60 17.48 -18.30
N THR A 693 -22.50 16.58 -17.31
CA THR A 693 -23.43 16.58 -16.17
C THR A 693 -23.26 17.84 -15.32
N HIS A 694 -22.01 18.26 -15.07
CA HIS A 694 -21.72 19.49 -14.33
C HIS A 694 -22.09 20.78 -15.07
N ALA A 695 -22.28 20.73 -16.39
CA ALA A 695 -22.77 21.87 -17.17
C ALA A 695 -24.30 22.07 -17.11
N LEU A 696 -25.07 21.06 -16.68
CA LEU A 696 -26.54 21.12 -16.63
C LEU A 696 -27.09 22.28 -15.78
N PRO A 697 -26.56 22.60 -14.58
CA PRO A 697 -27.03 23.74 -13.79
C PRO A 697 -26.95 25.06 -14.57
N LYS A 698 -25.88 25.25 -15.35
CA LYS A 698 -25.71 26.45 -16.17
C LYS A 698 -26.65 26.47 -17.37
N LEU A 699 -26.98 25.30 -17.94
CA LEU A 699 -28.00 25.20 -18.99
C LEU A 699 -29.40 25.58 -18.49
N ILE A 700 -29.77 25.19 -17.26
CA ILE A 700 -31.04 25.60 -16.65
C ILE A 700 -31.12 27.13 -16.52
N GLU A 701 -30.01 27.79 -16.15
CA GLU A 701 -29.94 29.25 -16.08
C GLU A 701 -30.10 29.91 -17.47
N LEU A 702 -29.47 29.33 -18.50
CA LEU A 702 -29.43 29.89 -19.86
C LEU A 702 -30.71 29.60 -20.68
N PHE A 703 -31.38 28.49 -20.41
CA PHE A 703 -32.56 27.99 -21.14
C PHE A 703 -33.66 27.57 -20.15
N PRO A 704 -34.22 28.50 -19.35
CA PRO A 704 -35.19 28.19 -18.31
C PRO A 704 -36.48 27.54 -18.85
N GLU A 705 -36.85 27.83 -20.10
CA GLU A 705 -37.98 27.22 -20.79
C GLU A 705 -37.82 25.71 -21.07
N GLU A 706 -36.60 25.20 -21.04
CA GLU A 706 -36.27 23.77 -21.24
C GLU A 706 -35.92 23.05 -19.92
N THR A 707 -36.23 23.66 -18.76
CA THR A 707 -35.86 23.11 -17.43
C THR A 707 -36.30 21.67 -17.24
N ASP A 708 -37.50 21.30 -17.69
CA ASP A 708 -38.02 19.93 -17.55
C ASP A 708 -37.17 18.90 -18.32
N GLU A 709 -36.64 19.27 -19.48
CA GLU A 709 -35.73 18.42 -20.26
C GLU A 709 -34.42 18.17 -19.48
N PHE A 710 -33.84 19.22 -18.89
CA PHE A 710 -32.61 19.08 -18.09
C PHE A 710 -32.84 18.31 -16.79
N ILE A 711 -34.00 18.45 -16.14
CA ILE A 711 -34.40 17.58 -15.03
C ILE A 711 -34.44 16.13 -15.51
N GLY A 712 -35.01 15.86 -16.69
CA GLY A 712 -34.98 14.53 -17.32
C GLY A 712 -33.57 13.97 -17.48
N LEU A 713 -32.61 14.79 -17.93
CA LEU A 713 -31.20 14.39 -18.03
C LEU A 713 -30.57 14.06 -16.68
N PHE A 714 -30.85 14.86 -15.63
CA PHE A 714 -30.40 14.52 -14.27
C PHE A 714 -30.94 13.16 -13.83
N ILE A 715 -32.22 12.88 -14.08
CA ILE A 715 -32.84 11.59 -13.75
C ILE A 715 -32.18 10.43 -14.51
N LEU A 716 -31.88 10.60 -15.80
CA LEU A 716 -31.16 9.59 -16.59
C LEU A 716 -29.79 9.24 -15.99
N VAL A 717 -29.02 10.25 -15.57
CA VAL A 717 -27.71 10.05 -14.93
C VAL A 717 -27.87 9.40 -13.56
N LEU A 718 -28.83 9.85 -12.74
CA LEU A 718 -29.10 9.29 -11.41
C LEU A 718 -29.54 7.81 -11.45
N PHE A 719 -30.24 7.40 -12.50
CA PHE A 719 -30.61 6.00 -12.70
C PHE A 719 -29.42 5.06 -12.93
N ASN A 720 -28.26 5.60 -13.35
CA ASN A 720 -27.08 4.82 -13.66
C ASN A 720 -26.13 4.66 -12.45
N GLN A 721 -26.30 3.55 -11.72
CA GLN A 721 -25.49 3.21 -10.55
C GLN A 721 -24.18 2.44 -10.88
N ARG A 722 -23.72 2.42 -12.15
CA ARG A 722 -22.49 1.71 -12.56
C ARG A 722 -21.28 2.29 -11.82
N SER A 723 -20.54 1.42 -11.12
CA SER A 723 -19.27 1.79 -10.48
C SER A 723 -18.15 1.91 -11.50
N LEU A 724 -17.32 2.94 -11.37
CA LEU A 724 -16.13 3.21 -12.18
C LEU A 724 -14.84 2.88 -11.42
N GLY A 725 -14.89 1.84 -10.57
CA GLY A 725 -13.79 1.44 -9.69
C GLY A 725 -13.71 2.30 -8.44
N GLN A 726 -12.49 2.67 -8.04
CA GLN A 726 -12.20 3.46 -6.82
C GLN A 726 -12.44 4.97 -7.00
N TYR A 727 -12.93 5.41 -8.17
CA TYR A 727 -13.21 6.81 -8.46
C TYR A 727 -14.63 7.22 -8.02
N LYS A 728 -15.64 6.99 -8.86
CA LYS A 728 -17.04 7.41 -8.66
C LYS A 728 -18.02 6.41 -9.28
N ARG A 729 -19.33 6.62 -9.10
CA ARG A 729 -20.39 6.07 -9.95
C ARG A 729 -20.87 7.13 -10.95
N ILE A 730 -21.49 6.69 -12.04
CA ILE A 730 -22.09 7.64 -13.00
C ILE A 730 -23.12 8.56 -12.33
N CYS A 731 -23.98 8.04 -11.45
CA CYS A 731 -24.95 8.85 -10.71
C CYS A 731 -24.31 9.88 -9.76
N ASP A 732 -23.05 9.70 -9.34
CA ASP A 732 -22.40 10.63 -8.42
C ASP A 732 -22.13 12.00 -9.10
N TYR A 733 -21.95 12.04 -10.43
CA TYR A 733 -21.83 13.30 -11.19
C TYR A 733 -23.07 14.19 -11.06
N ALA A 734 -24.26 13.57 -11.09
CA ALA A 734 -25.52 14.28 -10.90
C ALA A 734 -25.68 14.73 -9.45
N ILE A 735 -25.36 13.89 -8.48
CA ILE A 735 -25.41 14.21 -7.04
C ILE A 735 -24.56 15.45 -6.74
N GLU A 736 -23.29 15.47 -7.21
CA GLU A 736 -22.38 16.61 -7.01
C GLU A 736 -22.93 17.89 -7.64
N SER A 737 -23.43 17.81 -8.87
CA SER A 737 -24.01 18.95 -9.59
C SER A 737 -25.29 19.49 -8.91
N ILE A 738 -26.09 18.61 -8.30
CA ILE A 738 -27.30 19.00 -7.56
C ILE A 738 -26.95 19.70 -6.25
N HIS A 739 -25.83 19.34 -5.60
CA HIS A 739 -25.33 20.08 -4.44
C HIS A 739 -24.95 21.54 -4.75
N ASP A 740 -24.46 21.81 -5.95
CA ASP A 740 -24.25 23.19 -6.40
C ASP A 740 -25.58 23.88 -6.73
N LEU A 741 -26.55 23.16 -7.29
CA LEU A 741 -27.92 23.69 -7.52
C LEU A 741 -28.63 24.08 -6.23
N TRP A 742 -28.40 23.40 -5.11
CA TRP A 742 -28.98 23.83 -3.83
C TRP A 742 -28.56 25.25 -3.43
N LYS A 743 -27.44 25.76 -3.93
CA LYS A 743 -26.97 27.14 -3.67
C LYS A 743 -27.54 28.15 -4.68
N THR A 744 -27.76 27.74 -5.93
CA THR A 744 -28.15 28.64 -7.03
C THR A 744 -29.63 28.60 -7.38
N SER A 745 -30.26 27.42 -7.34
CA SER A 745 -31.70 27.20 -7.55
C SER A 745 -32.24 26.05 -6.67
N PRO A 746 -32.53 26.33 -5.38
CA PRO A 746 -33.09 25.33 -4.46
C PRO A 746 -34.41 24.73 -4.95
N TYR A 747 -35.23 25.54 -5.65
CA TYR A 747 -36.49 25.08 -6.23
C TYR A 747 -36.26 23.95 -7.24
N THR A 748 -35.35 24.15 -8.20
CA THR A 748 -35.05 23.13 -9.21
C THR A 748 -34.40 21.89 -8.61
N ALA A 749 -33.49 22.05 -7.65
CA ALA A 749 -32.90 20.92 -6.92
C ALA A 749 -33.99 20.07 -6.22
N ASN A 750 -34.96 20.72 -5.59
CA ASN A 750 -36.10 20.04 -4.98
C ASN A 750 -36.99 19.34 -6.02
N GLN A 751 -37.21 19.94 -7.19
CA GLN A 751 -37.94 19.28 -8.29
C GLN A 751 -37.22 18.01 -8.78
N ILE A 752 -35.89 18.03 -8.88
CA ILE A 752 -35.10 16.84 -9.25
C ILE A 752 -35.25 15.74 -8.19
N LEU A 753 -35.17 16.09 -6.90
CA LEU A 753 -35.40 15.15 -5.79
C LEU A 753 -36.79 14.50 -5.88
N LYS A 754 -37.84 15.32 -6.06
CA LYS A 754 -39.22 14.84 -6.22
C LYS A 754 -39.38 13.96 -7.45
N ALA A 755 -38.78 14.35 -8.58
CA ALA A 755 -38.80 13.58 -9.83
C ALA A 755 -38.14 12.20 -9.65
N TYR A 756 -36.99 12.14 -8.97
CA TYR A 756 -36.32 10.87 -8.70
C TYR A 756 -37.20 9.96 -7.84
N ILE A 757 -37.81 10.49 -6.76
CA ILE A 757 -38.71 9.72 -5.89
C ILE A 757 -39.92 9.18 -6.68
N LYS A 758 -40.53 10.03 -7.53
CA LYS A 758 -41.72 9.68 -8.33
C LYS A 758 -41.43 8.63 -9.41
N TYR A 759 -40.32 8.76 -10.13
CA TYR A 759 -40.09 7.96 -11.35
C TYR A 759 -39.19 6.74 -11.16
N LYS A 760 -38.38 6.69 -10.09
CA LYS A 760 -37.52 5.52 -9.81
C LYS A 760 -38.30 4.19 -9.66
N PRO A 761 -39.50 4.14 -9.04
CA PRO A 761 -40.33 2.94 -9.00
C PRO A 761 -40.66 2.37 -10.39
N LEU A 762 -40.91 3.25 -11.37
CA LEU A 762 -41.25 2.84 -12.73
C LEU A 762 -40.06 2.15 -13.42
N LEU A 763 -38.85 2.68 -13.21
CA LEU A 763 -37.64 2.02 -13.72
C LEU A 763 -37.43 0.66 -13.05
N ASN A 764 -37.61 0.59 -11.73
CA ASN A 764 -37.48 -0.67 -11.00
C ASN A 764 -38.52 -1.69 -11.48
N GLN A 765 -39.75 -1.26 -11.75
CA GLN A 765 -40.79 -2.10 -12.36
C GLN A 765 -40.37 -2.57 -13.77
N ALA A 766 -39.89 -1.68 -14.63
CA ALA A 766 -39.42 -2.04 -15.97
C ALA A 766 -38.33 -3.14 -15.92
N ILE A 767 -37.34 -2.99 -15.03
CA ILE A 767 -36.27 -3.97 -14.81
C ILE A 767 -36.85 -5.32 -14.33
N LEU A 768 -37.80 -5.30 -13.40
CA LEU A 768 -38.43 -6.52 -12.88
C LEU A 768 -39.24 -7.26 -13.95
N GLU A 769 -40.03 -6.54 -14.74
CA GLU A 769 -40.81 -7.11 -15.84
C GLU A 769 -39.91 -7.75 -16.90
N LEU A 770 -38.79 -7.12 -17.23
CA LEU A 770 -37.81 -7.67 -18.17
C LEU A 770 -37.12 -8.93 -17.63
N ARG A 771 -36.76 -8.96 -16.34
CA ARG A 771 -36.15 -10.14 -15.69
C ARG A 771 -37.11 -11.31 -15.57
N ASN A 772 -38.40 -11.05 -15.43
CA ASN A 772 -39.44 -12.08 -15.34
C ASN A 772 -39.93 -12.56 -16.72
N SER A 773 -39.40 -12.01 -17.81
CA SER A 773 -39.75 -12.43 -19.17
C SER A 773 -39.21 -13.84 -19.46
N PRO A 774 -40.00 -14.74 -20.09
CA PRO A 774 -39.56 -16.10 -20.42
C PRO A 774 -38.36 -16.16 -21.39
N ASN A 775 -38.06 -15.05 -22.08
CA ASN A 775 -36.90 -14.92 -22.96
C ASN A 775 -35.64 -14.37 -22.25
N TYR A 776 -35.69 -14.15 -20.93
CA TYR A 776 -34.56 -13.66 -20.15
C TYR A 776 -33.47 -14.73 -20.02
N ASN A 777 -32.29 -14.46 -20.58
CA ASN A 777 -31.14 -15.34 -20.48
C ASN A 777 -30.20 -14.85 -19.38
N ASN A 778 -30.07 -15.61 -18.28
CA ASN A 778 -29.15 -15.30 -17.17
C ASN A 778 -27.67 -15.17 -17.58
N PHE A 779 -27.29 -15.58 -18.79
CA PHE A 779 -25.93 -15.51 -19.33
C PHE A 779 -25.69 -14.33 -20.29
N ARG A 780 -26.69 -13.47 -20.57
CA ARG A 780 -26.52 -12.24 -21.37
C ARG A 780 -26.98 -11.04 -20.55
N ASP A 781 -26.17 -9.99 -20.54
CA ASP A 781 -26.58 -8.73 -19.93
C ASP A 781 -27.86 -8.19 -20.57
N GLU A 782 -28.75 -7.67 -19.73
CA GLU A 782 -29.97 -6.98 -20.16
C GLU A 782 -29.57 -5.76 -21.01
N LYS A 783 -30.12 -5.66 -22.22
CA LYS A 783 -29.89 -4.51 -23.10
C LYS A 783 -30.40 -3.22 -22.44
N ILE A 784 -29.52 -2.22 -22.34
CA ILE A 784 -29.81 -0.93 -21.70
C ILE A 784 -30.95 -0.22 -22.44
N SER A 785 -30.95 -0.25 -23.77
CA SER A 785 -32.00 0.36 -24.61
C SER A 785 -33.40 -0.13 -24.26
N VAL A 786 -33.59 -1.45 -24.20
CA VAL A 786 -34.88 -2.11 -23.90
C VAL A 786 -35.41 -1.71 -22.51
N ARG A 787 -34.51 -1.54 -21.54
CA ARG A 787 -34.88 -1.07 -20.19
C ARG A 787 -35.48 0.33 -20.23
N TYR A 788 -34.83 1.25 -20.95
CA TYR A 788 -35.29 2.63 -21.05
C TYR A 788 -36.54 2.76 -21.94
N GLU A 789 -36.68 1.95 -22.98
CA GLU A 789 -37.92 1.85 -23.78
C GLU A 789 -39.10 1.46 -22.89
N ARG A 790 -38.95 0.39 -22.09
CA ARG A 790 -40.02 -0.05 -21.19
C ARG A 790 -40.32 0.97 -20.09
N PHE A 791 -39.30 1.64 -19.56
CA PHE A 791 -39.50 2.76 -18.64
C PHE A 791 -40.31 3.88 -19.28
N GLN A 792 -39.99 4.26 -20.53
CA GLN A 792 -40.71 5.29 -21.28
C GLN A 792 -42.19 4.93 -21.46
N GLU A 793 -42.50 3.68 -21.82
CA GLU A 793 -43.89 3.20 -21.93
C GLU A 793 -44.67 3.32 -20.61
N LEU A 794 -44.02 3.05 -19.47
CA LEU A 794 -44.65 3.20 -18.14
C LEU A 794 -44.81 4.66 -17.75
N PHE A 795 -43.83 5.50 -18.10
CA PHE A 795 -43.85 6.93 -17.87
C PHE A 795 -44.98 7.61 -18.67
N ASP A 796 -45.11 7.29 -19.96
CA ASP A 796 -46.12 7.86 -20.85
C ASP A 796 -47.56 7.56 -20.38
N LYS A 797 -47.80 6.35 -19.84
CA LYS A 797 -49.11 5.97 -19.27
C LYS A 797 -49.53 6.80 -18.06
N ILE A 798 -48.57 7.34 -17.31
CA ILE A 798 -48.83 8.14 -16.10
C ILE A 798 -48.87 9.63 -16.43
N SER A 799 -48.14 10.08 -17.45
CA SER A 799 -48.09 11.48 -17.88
C SER A 799 -49.36 11.96 -18.61
N GLU A 800 -50.20 11.04 -19.11
CA GLU A 800 -51.52 11.36 -19.68
C GLU A 800 -52.46 12.11 -18.70
N ASN A 801 -52.21 12.06 -17.39
CA ASN A 801 -53.01 12.72 -16.35
C ASN A 801 -52.72 14.23 -16.14
N LYS A 802 -51.79 14.85 -16.88
CA LYS A 802 -51.50 16.31 -16.91
C LYS A 802 -51.53 17.01 -15.54
N GLU A 803 -50.75 16.54 -14.56
CA GLU A 803 -50.42 17.34 -13.38
C GLU A 803 -49.24 18.27 -13.72
N SER A 804 -49.39 19.57 -13.46
CA SER A 804 -48.36 20.59 -13.75
C SER A 804 -47.23 20.66 -12.70
N GLU A 805 -47.39 20.00 -11.55
CA GLU A 805 -46.39 19.99 -10.47
C GLU A 805 -46.15 18.55 -9.99
N ILE A 806 -44.88 18.21 -9.74
CA ILE A 806 -44.50 16.89 -9.20
C ILE A 806 -44.90 16.83 -7.72
N ILE A 807 -46.05 16.22 -7.43
CA ILE A 807 -46.50 15.97 -6.05
C ILE A 807 -45.63 14.87 -5.42
N LEU A 808 -45.05 15.16 -4.25
CA LEU A 808 -44.26 14.20 -3.49
C LEU A 808 -45.18 13.24 -2.71
N ASP A 809 -45.08 11.95 -2.98
CA ASP A 809 -45.69 10.90 -2.18
C ASP A 809 -44.61 10.12 -1.40
N THR A 810 -44.48 10.43 -0.11
CA THR A 810 -43.47 9.80 0.75
C THR A 810 -43.76 8.31 1.02
N SER A 811 -44.96 7.81 0.71
CA SER A 811 -45.26 6.37 0.81
C SER A 811 -44.48 5.54 -0.21
N GLN A 812 -44.11 6.13 -1.35
CA GLN A 812 -43.32 5.46 -2.39
C GLN A 812 -41.94 5.00 -1.89
N LEU A 813 -41.36 5.72 -0.93
CA LEU A 813 -40.06 5.40 -0.33
C LEU A 813 -40.06 4.01 0.35
N GLU A 814 -41.22 3.48 0.73
CA GLU A 814 -41.33 2.13 1.31
C GLU A 814 -40.94 1.04 0.30
N THR A 815 -41.16 1.29 -0.99
CA THR A 815 -40.82 0.36 -2.09
C THR A 815 -39.34 0.37 -2.46
N PHE A 816 -38.57 1.37 -2.03
CA PHE A 816 -37.19 1.56 -2.46
C PHE A 816 -36.25 0.53 -1.81
N GLY A 817 -35.29 0.04 -2.60
CA GLY A 817 -34.16 -0.73 -2.09
C GLY A 817 -33.12 0.18 -1.41
N ILE A 818 -32.18 -0.41 -0.66
CA ILE A 818 -31.17 0.37 0.09
C ILE A 818 -30.32 1.29 -0.80
N LYS A 819 -30.02 0.88 -2.04
CA LYS A 819 -29.26 1.71 -3.00
C LYS A 819 -30.06 2.90 -3.51
N ASP A 820 -31.38 2.76 -3.62
CA ASP A 820 -32.23 3.84 -4.08
C ASP A 820 -32.45 4.86 -2.95
N LEU A 821 -32.62 4.38 -1.71
CA LEU A 821 -32.68 5.21 -0.51
C LEU A 821 -31.36 5.96 -0.26
N GLU A 822 -30.22 5.32 -0.55
CA GLU A 822 -28.93 5.99 -0.49
C GLU A 822 -28.87 7.18 -1.45
N ILE A 823 -29.32 7.06 -2.70
CA ILE A 823 -29.37 8.21 -3.62
C ILE A 823 -30.31 9.30 -3.10
N VAL A 824 -31.51 8.97 -2.61
CA VAL A 824 -32.43 9.96 -2.02
C VAL A 824 -31.74 10.74 -0.90
N LEU A 825 -31.02 10.05 -0.03
CA LEU A 825 -30.25 10.66 1.06
C LEU A 825 -29.11 11.55 0.54
N GLN A 826 -28.40 11.14 -0.51
CA GLN A 826 -27.34 11.94 -1.14
C GLN A 826 -27.88 13.24 -1.77
N LEU A 827 -29.11 13.23 -2.29
CA LEU A 827 -29.68 14.40 -2.99
C LEU A 827 -30.11 15.54 -2.05
N LEU A 828 -30.32 15.29 -0.76
CA LEU A 828 -30.75 16.30 0.21
C LEU A 828 -29.62 17.31 0.51
N PRO A 829 -29.89 18.55 0.95
CA PRO A 829 -28.85 19.46 1.47
C PRO A 829 -28.31 19.00 2.84
N ASN A 830 -27.13 19.48 3.26
CA ASN A 830 -26.55 19.13 4.57
C ASN A 830 -27.24 19.87 5.73
N ASP A 831 -27.46 21.16 5.54
CA ASP A 831 -28.01 22.17 6.46
C ASP A 831 -29.52 22.35 6.27
N THR A 832 -30.23 21.28 5.88
CA THR A 832 -31.65 21.38 5.57
C THR A 832 -32.52 21.58 6.80
N ASP A 833 -33.33 22.64 6.79
CA ASP A 833 -34.37 22.87 7.81
C ASP A 833 -35.81 22.73 7.29
N ASP A 834 -35.98 22.45 6.00
CA ASP A 834 -37.27 22.23 5.35
C ASP A 834 -38.01 20.99 5.91
N ASP A 835 -39.27 21.19 6.32
CA ASP A 835 -40.08 20.14 6.98
C ASP A 835 -40.33 18.92 6.08
N VAL A 836 -40.36 19.09 4.75
CA VAL A 836 -40.52 17.99 3.80
C VAL A 836 -39.25 17.16 3.76
N HIS A 837 -38.08 17.80 3.72
CA HIS A 837 -36.79 17.10 3.79
C HIS A 837 -36.63 16.35 5.11
N ILE A 838 -37.01 16.96 6.23
CA ILE A 838 -37.02 16.29 7.55
C ILE A 838 -37.98 15.11 7.56
N ALA A 839 -39.17 15.23 6.97
CA ALA A 839 -40.11 14.12 6.86
C ALA A 839 -39.56 12.96 6.01
N ILE A 840 -38.85 13.25 4.91
CA ILE A 840 -38.13 12.23 4.12
C ILE A 840 -37.08 11.54 4.97
N LEU A 841 -36.22 12.30 5.66
CA LEU A 841 -35.16 11.75 6.51
C LEU A 841 -35.74 10.81 7.58
N ASN A 842 -36.74 11.27 8.34
CA ASN A 842 -37.41 10.49 9.37
C ASN A 842 -38.07 9.20 8.82
N LYS A 843 -38.49 9.20 7.55
CA LYS A 843 -39.07 8.02 6.90
C LYS A 843 -37.99 7.00 6.49
N ILE A 844 -36.84 7.46 5.99
CA ILE A 844 -35.82 6.57 5.42
C ILE A 844 -34.79 6.09 6.46
N THR A 845 -34.45 6.90 7.47
CA THR A 845 -33.39 6.58 8.44
C THR A 845 -33.64 5.29 9.23
N PRO A 846 -34.87 4.92 9.66
CA PRO A 846 -35.08 3.67 10.36
C PRO A 846 -34.78 2.45 9.50
N LYS A 847 -35.22 2.45 8.24
CA LYS A 847 -34.97 1.35 7.29
C LYS A 847 -33.48 1.26 6.92
N ILE A 848 -32.82 2.40 6.78
CA ILE A 848 -31.37 2.47 6.49
C ILE A 848 -30.56 1.92 7.67
N ALA A 849 -30.81 2.41 8.89
CA ALA A 849 -30.10 1.98 10.10
C ALA A 849 -30.29 0.47 10.31
N ASP A 850 -31.52 -0.02 10.20
CA ASP A 850 -31.85 -1.44 10.31
C ASP A 850 -31.08 -2.31 9.31
N ILE A 851 -30.96 -1.89 8.04
CA ILE A 851 -30.27 -2.69 7.01
C ILE A 851 -28.75 -2.63 7.16
N LEU A 852 -28.17 -1.45 7.39
CA LEU A 852 -26.72 -1.24 7.30
C LEU A 852 -25.96 -1.59 8.57
N LEU A 853 -26.61 -1.53 9.74
CA LEU A 853 -26.01 -1.92 11.03
C LEU A 853 -26.37 -3.36 11.46
N LYS A 854 -27.26 -4.05 10.74
CA LYS A 854 -27.55 -5.48 10.96
C LYS A 854 -26.37 -6.36 10.56
N ASP A 855 -26.01 -7.27 11.46
CA ASP A 855 -25.14 -8.41 11.18
C ASP A 855 -26.04 -9.53 10.60
N LYS A 856 -26.04 -9.69 9.26
CA LYS A 856 -26.66 -10.86 8.61
C LYS A 856 -25.51 -11.81 8.30
N ASP A 857 -25.62 -13.05 8.79
CA ASP A 857 -24.64 -14.14 8.65
C ASP A 857 -23.67 -13.98 7.47
N ARG A 858 -22.36 -14.07 7.78
CA ARG A 858 -21.16 -13.95 6.91
C ARG A 858 -21.17 -14.81 5.62
N ASN A 859 -22.20 -14.70 4.79
CA ASN A 859 -22.41 -15.45 3.56
C ASN A 859 -22.56 -14.45 2.41
N HIS A 860 -21.48 -14.18 1.69
CA HIS A 860 -21.38 -13.60 0.32
C HIS A 860 -22.22 -12.34 -0.06
N SER A 861 -23.16 -11.85 0.75
CA SER A 861 -23.97 -10.64 0.49
C SER A 861 -23.29 -9.36 0.97
N ASP A 862 -22.39 -9.43 1.96
CA ASP A 862 -21.80 -8.25 2.63
C ASP A 862 -20.88 -7.42 1.72
N GLN A 863 -20.13 -8.07 0.82
CA GLN A 863 -19.31 -7.34 -0.16
C GLN A 863 -20.15 -6.41 -1.05
N ARG A 864 -21.45 -6.71 -1.25
CA ARG A 864 -22.32 -5.90 -2.12
C ARG A 864 -22.75 -4.58 -1.51
N LEU A 865 -22.66 -4.41 -0.19
CA LEU A 865 -23.16 -3.22 0.52
C LEU A 865 -22.05 -2.36 1.14
N TYR A 866 -20.80 -2.82 1.15
CA TYR A 866 -19.67 -2.08 1.74
C TYR A 866 -19.62 -0.60 1.29
N TRP A 867 -19.60 -0.35 -0.02
CA TRP A 867 -19.56 1.01 -0.56
C TRP A 867 -20.81 1.83 -0.25
N THR A 868 -22.00 1.20 -0.27
CA THR A 868 -23.26 1.85 0.10
C THR A 868 -23.22 2.29 1.57
N ARG A 869 -22.67 1.45 2.45
CA ARG A 869 -22.53 1.74 3.88
C ARG A 869 -21.67 2.99 4.12
N LEU A 870 -20.47 3.03 3.53
CA LEU A 870 -19.57 4.18 3.66
C LEU A 870 -20.23 5.49 3.20
N LYS A 871 -20.87 5.48 2.02
CA LYS A 871 -21.54 6.67 1.46
C LYS A 871 -22.69 7.16 2.32
N VAL A 872 -23.52 6.24 2.81
CA VAL A 872 -24.65 6.59 3.70
C VAL A 872 -24.14 7.14 5.02
N PHE A 873 -23.15 6.48 5.64
CA PHE A 873 -22.61 6.93 6.91
C PHE A 873 -21.96 8.31 6.79
N GLU A 874 -21.23 8.59 5.70
CA GLU A 874 -20.64 9.91 5.46
C GLU A 874 -21.74 10.96 5.28
N ARG A 875 -22.76 10.64 4.49
CA ARG A 875 -23.87 11.55 4.23
C ARG A 875 -24.68 11.89 5.48
N ILE A 876 -25.01 10.90 6.30
CA ILE A 876 -25.72 11.10 7.58
C ILE A 876 -24.85 11.88 8.56
N SER A 877 -23.56 11.56 8.65
CA SER A 877 -22.63 12.30 9.51
C SER A 877 -22.57 13.77 9.13
N ASN A 878 -22.48 14.08 7.83
CA ASN A 878 -22.47 15.46 7.35
C ASN A 878 -23.77 16.19 7.67
N ILE A 879 -24.93 15.56 7.49
CA ILE A 879 -26.24 16.14 7.83
C ILE A 879 -26.33 16.41 9.34
N LEU A 880 -26.02 15.41 10.19
CA LEU A 880 -26.08 15.55 11.64
C LEU A 880 -25.16 16.65 12.17
N LEU A 881 -23.95 16.77 11.60
CA LEU A 881 -22.98 17.80 12.01
C LEU A 881 -23.35 19.20 11.51
N SER A 882 -24.13 19.32 10.44
CA SER A 882 -24.54 20.61 9.86
C SER A 882 -25.90 21.13 10.37
N MET A 883 -26.65 20.36 11.17
CA MET A 883 -27.95 20.79 11.68
C MET A 883 -27.85 21.87 12.78
N GLU A 884 -28.81 22.79 12.80
CA GLU A 884 -28.85 23.87 13.81
C GLU A 884 -29.59 23.47 15.11
N ASN A 885 -30.33 22.36 15.11
CA ASN A 885 -31.27 22.00 16.18
C ASN A 885 -30.95 20.63 16.82
N ASP A 886 -30.47 20.65 18.07
CA ASP A 886 -30.18 19.47 18.90
C ASP A 886 -31.31 18.45 18.94
N ARG A 887 -32.57 18.89 18.97
CA ARG A 887 -33.73 17.98 18.98
C ARG A 887 -33.85 17.21 17.67
N ARG A 888 -33.57 17.85 16.53
CA ARG A 888 -33.60 17.20 15.21
C ARG A 888 -32.43 16.21 15.08
N ILE A 889 -31.26 16.58 15.60
CA ILE A 889 -30.08 15.68 15.67
C ILE A 889 -30.44 14.42 16.47
N ASP A 890 -31.04 14.59 17.65
CA ASP A 890 -31.48 13.47 18.48
C ASP A 890 -32.48 12.58 17.75
N GLU A 891 -33.58 13.15 17.24
CA GLU A 891 -34.64 12.41 16.51
C GLU A 891 -34.09 11.60 15.33
N LEU A 892 -33.13 12.15 14.56
CA LEU A 892 -32.54 11.47 13.40
C LEU A 892 -31.47 10.44 13.75
N LEU A 893 -30.76 10.63 14.86
CA LEU A 893 -29.74 9.70 15.34
C LEU A 893 -30.37 8.50 16.07
N GLN A 894 -31.54 8.66 16.69
CA GLN A 894 -32.22 7.60 17.46
C GLN A 894 -32.33 6.25 16.72
N PRO A 895 -32.73 6.17 15.44
CA PRO A 895 -32.79 4.89 14.73
C PRO A 895 -31.42 4.20 14.64
N PHE A 896 -30.33 4.96 14.48
CA PHE A 896 -28.98 4.39 14.48
C PHE A 896 -28.63 3.85 15.87
N LEU A 897 -28.87 4.62 16.93
CA LEU A 897 -28.61 4.21 18.33
C LEU A 897 -29.32 2.89 18.68
N ILE A 898 -30.57 2.72 18.25
CA ILE A 898 -31.35 1.50 18.48
C ILE A 898 -30.69 0.27 17.84
N HIS A 899 -30.06 0.46 16.67
CA HIS A 899 -29.48 -0.61 15.88
C HIS A 899 -27.97 -0.84 16.10
N LEU A 900 -27.28 0.02 16.87
CA LEU A 900 -25.88 -0.20 17.22
C LEU A 900 -25.70 -1.52 17.96
N LYS A 901 -24.70 -2.30 17.52
CA LYS A 901 -24.34 -3.62 18.06
C LYS A 901 -22.83 -3.80 18.01
N LEU A 902 -22.34 -4.83 18.68
CA LEU A 902 -20.94 -5.23 18.61
C LEU A 902 -20.61 -5.86 17.26
N ASN A 903 -20.32 -5.03 16.26
CA ASN A 903 -19.89 -5.46 14.93
C ASN A 903 -19.01 -4.40 14.25
N GLU A 904 -18.38 -4.78 13.14
CA GLU A 904 -17.51 -3.88 12.36
C GLU A 904 -18.26 -2.65 11.81
N TYR A 905 -19.56 -2.79 11.52
CA TYR A 905 -20.37 -1.71 10.93
C TYR A 905 -20.61 -0.56 11.89
N THR A 906 -20.78 -0.86 13.18
CA THR A 906 -20.84 0.16 14.24
C THR A 906 -19.50 0.89 14.35
N SER A 907 -18.38 0.16 14.23
CA SER A 907 -17.04 0.76 14.21
C SER A 907 -16.86 1.71 13.02
N ASP A 908 -17.28 1.29 11.82
CA ASP A 908 -17.23 2.11 10.61
C ASP A 908 -18.07 3.38 10.73
N PHE A 909 -19.27 3.28 11.31
CA PHE A 909 -20.16 4.43 11.51
C PHE A 909 -19.51 5.50 12.41
N ILE A 910 -18.96 5.08 13.55
CA ILE A 910 -18.23 6.00 14.46
C ILE A 910 -17.00 6.57 13.77
N GLU A 911 -16.24 5.76 13.03
CA GLU A 911 -15.06 6.20 12.28
C GLU A 911 -15.39 7.34 11.30
N ILE A 912 -16.53 7.22 10.62
CA ILE A 912 -16.95 8.19 9.62
C ILE A 912 -17.45 9.50 10.23
N ILE A 913 -18.08 9.48 11.41
CA ILE A 913 -18.44 10.74 12.09
C ILE A 913 -17.18 11.55 12.44
N ILE A 914 -16.09 10.88 12.87
CA ILE A 914 -14.79 11.54 13.13
C ILE A 914 -14.23 12.14 11.84
N LEU A 915 -14.25 11.38 10.74
CA LEU A 915 -13.82 11.86 9.42
C LEU A 915 -14.61 13.09 8.96
N SER A 916 -15.93 13.08 9.15
CA SER A 916 -16.79 14.20 8.78
C SER A 916 -16.53 15.42 9.66
N GLU A 917 -16.33 15.25 10.97
CA GLU A 917 -16.01 16.36 11.88
C GLU A 917 -14.65 16.99 11.56
N ASP A 918 -13.63 16.21 11.22
CA ASP A 918 -12.33 16.76 10.85
C ASP A 918 -12.40 17.67 9.60
N LYS A 919 -13.36 17.39 8.69
CA LYS A 919 -13.65 18.20 7.50
C LYS A 919 -14.56 19.41 7.80
N ILE A 920 -15.65 19.20 8.55
CA ILE A 920 -16.73 20.19 8.76
C ILE A 920 -16.40 21.16 9.92
N GLN A 921 -15.73 20.68 10.97
CA GLN A 921 -15.35 21.42 12.17
C GLN A 921 -16.57 21.95 12.98
N SER A 922 -17.60 21.12 13.15
CA SER A 922 -18.81 21.42 13.92
C SER A 922 -18.71 20.86 15.35
N ASN A 923 -17.81 21.45 16.13
CA ASN A 923 -17.41 20.95 17.46
C ASN A 923 -18.60 20.73 18.41
N ASN A 924 -19.55 21.68 18.48
CA ASN A 924 -20.70 21.59 19.38
C ASN A 924 -21.61 20.40 19.03
N ASN A 925 -21.95 20.25 17.75
CA ASN A 925 -22.81 19.15 17.28
C ASN A 925 -22.11 17.80 17.45
N PHE A 926 -20.80 17.74 17.17
CA PHE A 926 -20.00 16.55 17.39
C PHE A 926 -20.07 16.06 18.83
N TRP A 927 -19.84 16.93 19.82
CA TRP A 927 -19.89 16.53 21.23
C TRP A 927 -21.31 16.26 21.74
N PHE A 928 -22.32 16.91 21.17
CA PHE A 928 -23.72 16.55 21.44
C PHE A 928 -24.01 15.10 20.98
N ILE A 929 -23.62 14.75 19.75
CA ILE A 929 -23.71 13.38 19.22
C ILE A 929 -22.90 12.40 20.08
N TRP A 930 -21.69 12.78 20.50
CA TRP A 930 -20.83 11.94 21.35
C TRP A 930 -21.46 11.64 22.71
N LYS A 931 -22.16 12.61 23.32
CA LYS A 931 -22.93 12.42 24.56
C LYS A 931 -24.10 11.46 24.36
N LEU A 932 -24.81 11.54 23.24
CA LEU A 932 -25.90 10.60 22.92
C LEU A 932 -25.36 9.17 22.72
N LEU A 933 -24.22 9.03 22.05
CA LEU A 933 -23.54 7.74 21.84
C LEU A 933 -23.04 7.13 23.16
N TYR A 934 -22.56 7.95 24.12
CA TYR A 934 -21.94 7.48 25.36
C TYR A 934 -22.79 6.44 26.08
N ARG A 935 -24.08 6.76 26.31
CA ARG A 935 -25.02 5.86 27.01
C ARG A 935 -25.14 4.51 26.30
N LYS A 936 -25.22 4.52 24.97
CA LYS A 936 -25.36 3.31 24.18
C LYS A 936 -24.07 2.48 24.17
N ILE A 937 -22.91 3.14 24.13
CA ILE A 937 -21.59 2.47 24.24
C ILE A 937 -21.47 1.76 25.59
N ILE A 938 -21.82 2.44 26.70
CA ILE A 938 -21.82 1.81 28.03
C ILE A 938 -22.79 0.63 28.06
N GLU A 939 -24.02 0.76 27.56
CA GLU A 939 -25.02 -0.33 27.52
C GLU A 939 -24.50 -1.57 26.77
N ILE A 940 -23.92 -1.35 25.59
CA ILE A 940 -23.44 -2.43 24.71
C ILE A 940 -22.24 -3.16 25.34
N PHE A 941 -21.32 -2.44 25.99
CA PHE A 941 -20.11 -3.05 26.57
C PHE A 941 -20.28 -3.54 28.02
N SER A 942 -21.25 -3.02 28.77
CA SER A 942 -21.54 -3.48 30.15
C SER A 942 -22.18 -4.87 30.19
N SER A 943 -22.83 -5.28 29.10
CA SER A 943 -23.54 -6.56 28.99
C SER A 943 -22.70 -7.69 28.37
N TYR A 944 -21.43 -7.44 28.05
CA TYR A 944 -20.65 -8.28 27.13
C TYR A 944 -19.51 -9.07 27.79
N ASN A 945 -19.27 -10.27 27.27
CA ASN A 945 -18.14 -11.12 27.65
C ASN A 945 -16.88 -10.68 26.87
N LEU A 946 -15.84 -10.28 27.60
CA LEU A 946 -14.57 -9.69 27.16
C LEU A 946 -13.70 -10.56 26.20
N ASN A 947 -14.22 -11.55 25.50
CA ASN A 947 -13.42 -12.53 24.74
C ASN A 947 -13.34 -12.29 23.22
N ASN A 948 -14.09 -11.34 22.63
CA ASN A 948 -14.09 -11.12 21.18
C ASN A 948 -13.26 -9.90 20.76
N ARG A 949 -12.31 -10.09 19.84
CA ARG A 949 -11.30 -9.06 19.45
C ARG A 949 -11.76 -8.12 18.32
N SER A 950 -12.78 -8.50 17.55
CA SER A 950 -13.23 -7.72 16.40
C SER A 950 -13.96 -6.43 16.76
N GLU A 951 -14.29 -6.24 18.03
CA GLU A 951 -15.21 -5.19 18.48
C GLU A 951 -14.50 -4.10 19.30
N ASP A 952 -13.23 -4.31 19.67
CA ASP A 952 -12.39 -3.31 20.34
C ASP A 952 -12.29 -2.02 19.51
N SER A 953 -12.42 -2.12 18.17
CA SER A 953 -12.37 -0.99 17.25
C SER A 953 -13.46 0.06 17.49
N ILE A 954 -14.63 -0.34 18.02
CA ILE A 954 -15.71 0.58 18.38
C ILE A 954 -15.24 1.52 19.49
N ILE A 955 -14.70 0.98 20.59
CA ILE A 955 -14.14 1.79 21.69
C ILE A 955 -12.93 2.60 21.23
N ILE A 956 -12.07 2.00 20.40
CA ILE A 956 -10.88 2.67 19.86
C ILE A 956 -11.26 3.92 19.06
N ASN A 957 -12.22 3.79 18.13
CA ASN A 957 -12.70 4.93 17.36
C ASN A 957 -13.46 5.92 18.25
N TYR A 958 -14.38 5.45 19.10
CA TYR A 958 -15.19 6.32 19.98
C TYR A 958 -14.34 7.18 20.92
N LEU A 959 -13.25 6.62 21.45
CA LEU A 959 -12.29 7.33 22.30
C LEU A 959 -11.24 8.10 21.52
N LEU A 960 -11.47 8.39 20.23
CA LEU A 960 -10.62 9.22 19.37
C LEU A 960 -9.19 8.68 19.21
N ALA A 961 -8.95 7.42 19.57
CA ALA A 961 -7.70 6.73 19.31
C ALA A 961 -7.69 6.22 17.86
N TRP A 962 -7.86 7.15 16.91
CA TRP A 962 -8.18 6.90 15.51
C TRP A 962 -6.92 6.65 14.66
N LYS A 963 -6.89 5.54 13.88
CA LYS A 963 -5.67 5.03 13.20
C LYS A 963 -5.07 5.98 12.15
N TRP A 964 -5.85 6.94 11.67
CA TRP A 964 -5.47 7.82 10.56
C TRP A 964 -4.91 9.18 11.00
N TRP A 965 -4.82 9.45 12.31
CA TRP A 965 -4.12 10.64 12.80
C TRP A 965 -2.68 10.71 12.24
N GLY A 966 -2.26 11.90 11.82
CA GLY A 966 -0.93 12.10 11.25
C GLY A 966 0.18 11.76 12.26
N LYS A 967 1.32 11.20 11.80
CA LYS A 967 2.44 10.79 12.67
C LYS A 967 3.00 11.89 13.59
N LYS A 968 2.75 13.16 13.25
CA LYS A 968 3.21 14.35 14.01
C LYS A 968 2.05 15.15 14.60
N GLN A 969 0.82 14.64 14.53
CA GLN A 969 -0.36 15.36 14.99
C GLN A 969 -0.50 15.19 16.51
N THR A 970 -0.33 16.30 17.23
CA THR A 970 -0.31 16.39 18.70
C THR A 970 -1.56 17.04 19.29
N SER A 971 -2.44 17.54 18.41
CA SER A 971 -3.68 18.23 18.77
C SER A 971 -4.75 17.97 17.71
N TRP A 972 -6.00 18.01 18.12
CA TRP A 972 -7.16 18.03 17.22
C TRP A 972 -8.10 19.15 17.64
N GLN A 973 -8.55 19.97 16.69
CA GLN A 973 -9.30 21.20 16.94
C GLN A 973 -10.60 20.98 17.73
N SER A 974 -11.20 19.79 17.62
CA SER A 974 -12.46 19.47 18.29
C SER A 974 -12.25 18.87 19.69
N LEU A 975 -11.02 18.52 20.11
CA LEU A 975 -10.74 17.99 21.44
C LEU A 975 -10.19 19.07 22.39
N ASN A 976 -11.07 19.63 23.23
CA ASN A 976 -10.78 20.72 24.16
C ASN A 976 -10.96 20.29 25.63
N GLN A 977 -10.57 21.17 26.57
CA GLN A 977 -10.61 20.89 28.01
C GLN A 977 -12.04 20.59 28.54
N GLU A 978 -13.07 21.20 27.94
CA GLU A 978 -14.48 20.94 28.30
C GLU A 978 -14.94 19.52 27.97
N ASN A 979 -14.20 18.81 27.10
CA ASN A 979 -14.57 17.50 26.57
C ASN A 979 -13.85 16.34 27.26
N LEU A 980 -13.00 16.64 28.24
CA LEU A 980 -12.23 15.63 28.97
C LEU A 980 -13.09 14.71 29.84
N TRP A 981 -14.35 15.08 30.09
CA TRP A 981 -15.36 14.23 30.73
C TRP A 981 -15.41 12.84 30.07
N LEU A 982 -15.21 12.75 28.75
CA LEU A 982 -15.23 11.47 28.02
C LEU A 982 -14.23 10.46 28.60
N TYR A 983 -13.01 10.92 28.89
CA TYR A 983 -11.94 10.06 29.41
C TYR A 983 -12.04 9.84 30.90
N GLU A 984 -12.47 10.86 31.64
CA GLU A 984 -12.74 10.76 33.08
C GLU A 984 -13.84 9.72 33.33
N ASP A 985 -15.00 9.86 32.70
CA ASP A 985 -16.16 9.01 32.88
C ASP A 985 -15.88 7.57 32.40
N ILE A 986 -15.32 7.38 31.19
CA ILE A 986 -15.09 6.02 30.67
C ILE A 986 -14.03 5.26 31.47
N SER A 987 -13.06 5.97 32.07
CA SER A 987 -12.07 5.35 32.95
C SER A 987 -12.70 4.79 34.23
N ASN A 988 -13.82 5.36 34.68
CA ASN A 988 -14.60 4.91 35.82
C ASN A 988 -15.64 3.84 35.45
N ASP A 989 -16.32 4.01 34.31
CA ASP A 989 -17.43 3.14 33.91
C ASP A 989 -16.94 1.83 33.27
N LEU A 990 -15.83 1.85 32.53
CA LEU A 990 -15.25 0.67 31.86
C LEU A 990 -13.75 0.42 32.16
N PRO A 991 -13.30 0.47 33.44
CA PRO A 991 -11.88 0.29 33.79
C PRO A 991 -11.33 -1.09 33.43
N ASN A 992 -12.20 -2.08 33.26
CA ASN A 992 -11.82 -3.46 32.96
C ASN A 992 -11.68 -3.76 31.46
N HIS A 993 -11.89 -2.78 30.58
CA HIS A 993 -11.85 -3.01 29.14
C HIS A 993 -10.49 -2.59 28.54
N PRO A 994 -9.74 -3.52 27.91
CA PRO A 994 -8.38 -3.22 27.45
C PRO A 994 -8.32 -2.16 26.35
N ALA A 995 -9.33 -2.09 25.48
CA ALA A 995 -9.42 -1.05 24.47
C ALA A 995 -9.50 0.37 25.07
N VAL A 996 -10.10 0.55 26.26
CA VAL A 996 -10.17 1.86 26.92
C VAL A 996 -8.77 2.33 27.32
N PHE A 997 -8.00 1.45 27.96
CA PHE A 997 -6.62 1.75 28.36
C PHE A 997 -5.72 2.03 27.14
N TYR A 998 -5.81 1.18 26.10
CA TYR A 998 -5.12 1.43 24.83
C TYR A 998 -5.50 2.79 24.23
N SER A 999 -6.78 3.14 24.19
CA SER A 999 -7.23 4.38 23.58
C SER A 999 -6.71 5.61 24.30
N ILE A 1000 -6.80 5.64 25.64
CA ILE A 1000 -6.28 6.74 26.45
C ILE A 1000 -4.78 6.91 26.24
N THR A 1001 -4.00 5.83 26.29
CA THR A 1001 -2.54 5.92 26.06
C THR A 1001 -2.22 6.45 24.66
N ARG A 1002 -2.97 6.01 23.64
CA ARG A 1002 -2.80 6.45 22.27
C ARG A 1002 -3.17 7.92 22.06
N VAL A 1003 -4.27 8.39 22.64
CA VAL A 1003 -4.69 9.79 22.56
C VAL A 1003 -3.66 10.69 23.23
N LEU A 1004 -3.18 10.33 24.43
CA LEU A 1004 -2.13 11.08 25.13
C LEU A 1004 -0.79 11.10 24.37
N TYR A 1005 -0.55 10.12 23.51
CA TYR A 1005 0.60 10.11 22.60
C TYR A 1005 0.40 10.97 21.34
N SER A 1006 -0.85 11.18 20.92
CA SER A 1006 -1.22 11.85 19.67
C SER A 1006 -2.05 13.11 19.93
N VAL A 1007 -3.30 13.15 19.49
CA VAL A 1007 -4.16 14.35 19.47
C VAL A 1007 -4.47 14.95 20.85
N GLY A 1008 -4.24 14.21 21.93
CA GLY A 1008 -4.41 14.67 23.31
C GLY A 1008 -3.11 14.89 24.06
N SER A 1009 -1.98 15.12 23.38
CA SER A 1009 -0.66 15.18 24.03
C SER A 1009 -0.47 16.34 25.01
N HIS A 1010 -1.40 17.30 25.05
CA HIS A 1010 -1.35 18.44 25.96
C HIS A 1010 -2.05 18.14 27.30
N PHE A 1011 -2.81 17.04 27.40
CA PHE A 1011 -3.61 16.66 28.56
C PHE A 1011 -2.92 15.58 29.42
N HIS A 1012 -1.58 15.59 29.49
CA HIS A 1012 -0.86 14.57 30.27
C HIS A 1012 -1.15 14.65 31.76
N GLU A 1013 -1.42 15.83 32.32
CA GLU A 1013 -1.69 15.97 33.75
C GLU A 1013 -2.98 15.23 34.16
N ASP A 1014 -4.08 15.47 33.44
CA ASP A 1014 -5.34 14.73 33.62
C ASP A 1014 -5.19 13.26 33.19
N GLY A 1015 -4.43 13.02 32.12
CA GLY A 1015 -4.17 11.70 31.57
C GLY A 1015 -3.51 10.72 32.54
N ILE A 1016 -2.60 11.20 33.41
CA ILE A 1016 -2.01 10.35 34.46
C ILE A 1016 -3.08 9.85 35.42
N ASP A 1017 -4.10 10.65 35.71
CA ASP A 1017 -5.18 10.28 36.62
C ASP A 1017 -6.12 9.24 36.00
N TRP A 1018 -6.46 9.36 34.72
CA TRP A 1018 -7.27 8.34 34.02
C TRP A 1018 -6.53 7.00 33.92
N LEU A 1019 -5.22 7.03 33.60
CA LEU A 1019 -4.39 5.82 33.53
C LEU A 1019 -4.25 5.17 34.91
N PHE A 1020 -4.01 5.96 35.95
CA PHE A 1020 -3.93 5.49 37.32
C PHE A 1020 -5.25 4.85 37.78
N ASN A 1021 -6.38 5.47 37.46
CA ASN A 1021 -7.71 4.96 37.82
C ASN A 1021 -7.91 3.53 37.28
N ILE A 1022 -7.63 3.31 36.00
CA ILE A 1022 -7.75 1.99 35.37
C ILE A 1022 -6.82 0.96 36.01
N VAL A 1023 -5.54 1.32 36.19
CA VAL A 1023 -4.52 0.39 36.72
C VAL A 1023 -4.74 0.08 38.20
N SER A 1024 -5.23 1.03 38.99
CA SER A 1024 -5.52 0.83 40.41
C SER A 1024 -6.74 -0.07 40.63
N VAL A 1025 -7.76 0.05 39.77
CA VAL A 1025 -8.94 -0.84 39.79
C VAL A 1025 -8.57 -2.26 39.30
N ASN A 1026 -7.78 -2.37 38.24
CA ASN A 1026 -7.37 -3.66 37.68
C ASN A 1026 -5.88 -3.71 37.30
N PRO A 1027 -4.99 -4.00 38.28
CA PRO A 1027 -3.55 -4.10 38.03
C PRO A 1027 -3.15 -5.20 37.03
N LYS A 1028 -4.03 -6.20 36.84
CA LYS A 1028 -3.81 -7.38 36.00
C LYS A 1028 -4.60 -7.34 34.68
N LEU A 1029 -5.07 -6.17 34.25
CA LEU A 1029 -5.87 -6.00 33.02
C LEU A 1029 -5.23 -6.68 31.79
N GLU A 1030 -5.87 -7.70 31.22
CA GLU A 1030 -5.33 -8.38 30.03
C GLU A 1030 -5.52 -7.52 28.77
N LEU A 1031 -4.42 -7.02 28.19
CA LEU A 1031 -4.43 -6.15 27.00
C LEU A 1031 -4.57 -6.91 25.67
N ARG A 1032 -4.48 -8.24 25.70
CA ARG A 1032 -4.66 -9.13 24.54
C ARG A 1032 -3.78 -8.69 23.36
N GLY A 1033 -4.37 -8.42 22.19
CA GLY A 1033 -3.65 -8.01 20.99
C GLY A 1033 -3.14 -6.56 21.01
N LEU A 1034 -3.59 -5.74 21.96
CA LEU A 1034 -3.26 -4.31 22.06
C LEU A 1034 -2.03 -4.05 22.93
N GLU A 1035 -1.48 -5.08 23.58
CA GLU A 1035 -0.41 -4.93 24.58
C GLU A 1035 0.83 -4.22 24.03
N PHE A 1036 1.34 -4.63 22.88
CA PHE A 1036 2.56 -4.06 22.31
C PHE A 1036 2.44 -2.55 22.05
N ASP A 1037 1.38 -2.15 21.34
CA ASP A 1037 1.17 -0.75 20.99
C ASP A 1037 0.84 0.11 22.23
N THR A 1038 0.06 -0.44 23.16
CA THR A 1038 -0.24 0.22 24.44
C THR A 1038 1.04 0.52 25.22
N LEU A 1039 1.93 -0.48 25.36
CA LEU A 1039 3.20 -0.30 26.08
C LEU A 1039 4.11 0.70 25.37
N PHE A 1040 4.15 0.68 24.04
CA PHE A 1040 4.90 1.65 23.24
C PHE A 1040 4.41 3.09 23.47
N TYR A 1041 3.09 3.34 23.40
CA TYR A 1041 2.54 4.67 23.63
C TYR A 1041 2.75 5.13 25.07
N LEU A 1042 2.50 4.24 26.03
CA LEU A 1042 2.67 4.53 27.45
C LEU A 1042 4.12 4.87 27.80
N GLU A 1043 5.11 4.19 27.20
CA GLU A 1043 6.53 4.55 27.33
C GLU A 1043 6.78 5.99 26.89
N LYS A 1044 6.31 6.39 25.71
CA LYS A 1044 6.54 7.72 25.16
C LYS A 1044 5.91 8.80 26.04
N VAL A 1045 4.66 8.59 26.44
CA VAL A 1045 3.90 9.52 27.30
C VAL A 1045 4.59 9.67 28.66
N LEU A 1046 4.83 8.56 29.38
CA LEU A 1046 5.42 8.62 30.72
C LEU A 1046 6.85 9.17 30.70
N ARG A 1047 7.65 8.82 29.70
CA ARG A 1047 9.02 9.35 29.59
C ARG A 1047 9.02 10.87 29.44
N GLN A 1048 8.19 11.40 28.54
CA GLN A 1048 8.07 12.85 28.33
C GLN A 1048 7.57 13.53 29.62
N TYR A 1049 6.50 12.99 30.21
CA TYR A 1049 5.91 13.55 31.43
C TYR A 1049 6.89 13.55 32.61
N ILE A 1050 7.57 12.43 32.87
CA ILE A 1050 8.56 12.29 33.95
C ILE A 1050 9.75 13.22 33.73
N PHE A 1051 10.23 13.35 32.49
CA PHE A 1051 11.35 14.22 32.17
C PHE A 1051 11.02 15.69 32.45
N ILE A 1052 9.86 16.16 32.01
CA ILE A 1052 9.38 17.53 32.21
C ILE A 1052 9.08 17.81 33.69
N ASN A 1053 8.46 16.85 34.40
CA ASN A 1053 7.95 17.04 35.76
C ASN A 1053 8.86 16.47 36.86
N ARG A 1054 10.15 16.25 36.60
CA ARG A 1054 11.06 15.53 37.51
C ARG A 1054 11.13 16.11 38.92
N GLU A 1055 11.15 17.44 39.06
CA GLU A 1055 11.15 18.08 40.38
C GLU A 1055 9.80 17.97 41.10
N LYS A 1056 8.70 18.14 40.36
CA LYS A 1056 7.33 18.02 40.89
C LYS A 1056 7.10 16.61 41.43
N ILE A 1057 7.50 15.58 40.67
CA ILE A 1057 7.40 14.16 41.07
C ILE A 1057 8.25 13.87 42.31
N LYS A 1058 9.42 14.50 42.48
CA LYS A 1058 10.24 14.30 43.68
C LYS A 1058 9.62 14.91 44.94
N LYS A 1059 8.87 16.01 44.81
CA LYS A 1059 8.27 16.75 45.93
C LYS A 1059 6.86 16.26 46.28
N ASP A 1060 6.08 15.83 45.30
CA ASP A 1060 4.72 15.33 45.49
C ASP A 1060 4.67 13.81 45.57
N PHE A 1061 4.53 13.30 46.80
CA PHE A 1061 4.46 11.87 47.08
C PHE A 1061 3.23 11.19 46.47
N LYS A 1062 2.09 11.88 46.37
CA LYS A 1062 0.87 11.32 45.78
C LYS A 1062 1.04 11.12 44.28
N LEU A 1063 1.55 12.14 43.58
CA LEU A 1063 1.85 12.04 42.16
C LEU A 1063 2.90 10.96 41.87
N LYS A 1064 3.96 10.88 42.69
CA LYS A 1064 4.98 9.84 42.57
C LYS A 1064 4.40 8.43 42.67
N ASN A 1065 3.49 8.19 43.62
CA ASN A 1065 2.86 6.88 43.78
C ASN A 1065 1.97 6.50 42.58
N LYS A 1066 1.18 7.45 42.07
CA LYS A 1066 0.37 7.23 40.86
C LYS A 1066 1.23 6.75 39.68
N ILE A 1067 2.33 7.45 39.43
CA ILE A 1067 3.27 7.11 38.34
C ILE A 1067 3.93 5.75 38.59
N ILE A 1068 4.31 5.43 39.82
CA ILE A 1068 4.91 4.12 40.15
C ILE A 1068 3.93 2.98 39.89
N GLU A 1069 2.64 3.13 40.17
CA GLU A 1069 1.64 2.09 39.89
C GLU A 1069 1.48 1.83 38.38
N ILE A 1070 1.42 2.89 37.58
CA ILE A 1070 1.38 2.78 36.11
C ILE A 1070 2.67 2.10 35.59
N LEU A 1071 3.84 2.47 36.12
CA LEU A 1071 5.10 1.83 35.74
C LEU A 1071 5.16 0.36 36.19
N ASN A 1072 4.60 0.01 37.35
CA ASN A 1072 4.49 -1.38 37.78
C ASN A 1072 3.63 -2.21 36.81
N PHE A 1073 2.54 -1.63 36.32
CA PHE A 1073 1.72 -2.26 35.29
C PHE A 1073 2.51 -2.54 34.00
N MET A 1074 3.38 -1.62 33.57
CA MET A 1074 4.29 -1.85 32.44
C MET A 1074 5.32 -2.94 32.74
N VAL A 1075 5.92 -2.91 33.94
CA VAL A 1075 6.95 -3.87 34.35
C VAL A 1075 6.38 -5.28 34.35
N GLU A 1076 5.19 -5.51 34.92
CA GLU A 1076 4.53 -6.84 34.94
C GLU A 1076 4.16 -7.37 33.53
N ARG A 1077 4.29 -6.54 32.48
CA ARG A 1077 4.15 -6.93 31.05
C ARG A 1077 5.48 -6.91 30.31
N ALA A 1078 6.57 -7.15 31.05
CA ALA A 1078 7.92 -7.25 30.54
C ALA A 1078 8.49 -5.98 29.87
N SER A 1079 7.98 -4.79 30.22
CA SER A 1079 8.53 -3.54 29.67
C SER A 1079 9.87 -3.16 30.30
N VAL A 1080 10.96 -3.27 29.52
CA VAL A 1080 12.30 -2.77 29.89
C VAL A 1080 12.25 -1.29 30.26
N HIS A 1081 11.59 -0.47 29.45
CA HIS A 1081 11.56 0.98 29.65
C HIS A 1081 10.72 1.37 30.86
N GLY A 1082 9.59 0.69 31.09
CA GLY A 1082 8.81 0.88 32.32
C GLY A 1082 9.67 0.61 33.56
N TYR A 1083 10.49 -0.44 33.51
CA TYR A 1083 11.44 -0.75 34.57
C TYR A 1083 12.49 0.35 34.76
N LEU A 1084 13.15 0.80 33.69
CA LEU A 1084 14.17 1.86 33.76
C LEU A 1084 13.62 3.21 34.22
N LEU A 1085 12.44 3.60 33.74
CA LEU A 1085 11.77 4.83 34.18
C LEU A 1085 11.45 4.77 35.67
N ARG A 1086 11.00 3.60 36.17
CA ARG A 1086 10.79 3.36 37.59
C ARG A 1086 12.09 3.52 38.36
N GLU A 1087 13.18 2.93 37.91
CA GLU A 1087 14.51 3.05 38.54
C GLU A 1087 15.10 4.47 38.54
N ASN A 1088 14.66 5.36 37.65
CA ASN A 1088 15.11 6.76 37.59
C ASN A 1088 14.37 7.68 38.57
N ILE A 1089 13.10 7.39 38.86
CA ILE A 1089 12.27 8.19 39.77
C ILE A 1089 12.32 7.71 41.23
N LEU A 1090 12.81 6.48 41.44
CA LEU A 1090 13.19 5.92 42.74
C LEU A 1090 14.52 6.50 43.22
#